data_AF-A0A7V8V738-F1
#
_entry.id   AF-A0A7V8V738-F1
#
_cell.length_a   1.000
_cell.length_b   1.000
_cell.length_c   1.000
_cell.angle_alpha   90.00
_cell.angle_beta   90.00
_cell.angle_gamma   90.00
#
_symmetry.space_group_name_H-M   'P 1'
#
loop_
_entity.id
_entity.type
_entity.pdbx_description
1 polymer ?
#
loop_
_entity_poly.entity_id
_entity_poly.type
_entity_poly.pdbx_seq_one_letter_code
_entity_poly.pdbx_strand_id
1 'polypeptide(L)'
;MGQVMKLKKVLLRWYKSFHLNYREQFDRGENESFRPWNELTPSYAGDSKFPFIEIPIEPDVTTVVGANESGKSHLLNAINKVIKGSGVDGISPFSKTDLCHYAGIRRINVEAWPNIGLLFSVDDPMELLDVCKAAANEGLATAGSSKCFALILAPDEQHEAVLYVAPSTTPVLLDKDKLEAVRSKLPEVQYIDSKALLPSEVTLAALIQGYDSNFNSYGLKQRKSVETTAALISGLTAPTAQTLPAFTTELSKAQSGMMELRDPPPTKDSLEMLLFDQILGVSGETLKYLYSLDGADRGYVEGQIAKWNEGLHDVLNLSHFWHQDEQFKLTVNYKDGVVYFEIHDKTECIYTFNERSSGLKYFLSYYIQAKAMDMSGRSKKSIILMDEPDAALSILAQRNLLAVFESLVRPESSSLTCQLVYTTHSPYLINRNFPRRITVVKKEDAEEGTQYIERARARRYEPVRTALGIDNAPSLFLGSDNILLEGSTDQYVLTELIRAFATPENVGEFLDLNSLVIVSADGVNNVTNILEQSRWADEPIPPTAVLLDSDEAAEKEIVRITRPDKPSQRLLERNRICLVGDSVSPFGNNQSIVTMEDIVPIKLYKAAIRKYIERWHPTILGDHGNHIDTTLSSPEFGKTGLVESTKDLFKKIQPELAGDFDKMGIFQEVVTDVYEHMTRGAPSEEISSLRTNVRSICRSLTDALTIARETNARYSATRSIKRLIKDFCRLNKARVPITNVQKLIKRLEREIEPIGADGDELAALMRAYVSKLEELRIAGQVRLVDNEWAEWETKIESIQKNPLHAANIDAKSAVLKNSKQNAAKLGKAEPQPDSQASAET
;
A
#
# COMPACT_ATOMS: atom_id res chain seq x y z
N MET A 1 -0.63 21.04 17.39
CA MET A 1 0.07 19.76 17.18
C MET A 1 1.41 19.87 17.86
N GLY A 2 1.68 19.09 18.90
CA GLY A 2 3.00 19.10 19.55
C GLY A 2 4.04 18.68 18.51
N GLN A 3 5.02 19.54 18.25
CA GLN A 3 6.14 19.23 17.34
C GLN A 3 7.20 18.46 18.13
N VAL A 4 7.81 17.45 17.51
CA VAL A 4 8.45 16.32 18.21
C VAL A 4 9.84 16.03 17.62
N MET A 5 10.80 15.58 18.43
CA MET A 5 12.09 15.04 17.99
C MET A 5 11.94 13.91 16.95
N LYS A 6 12.60 14.06 15.79
CA LYS A 6 12.59 13.10 14.67
C LYS A 6 13.99 12.73 14.23
N LEU A 7 14.17 11.50 13.78
CA LEU A 7 15.40 11.03 13.13
C LEU A 7 15.51 11.67 11.73
N LYS A 8 16.57 12.43 11.48
CA LYS A 8 16.87 13.11 10.21
C LYS A 8 17.84 12.31 9.35
N LYS A 9 18.91 11.75 9.92
CA LYS A 9 19.92 10.97 9.17
C LYS A 9 20.52 9.84 10.00
N VAL A 10 20.92 8.77 9.33
CA VAL A 10 21.82 7.75 9.88
C VAL A 10 23.23 8.01 9.36
N LEU A 11 24.19 8.03 10.28
CA LEU A 11 25.61 8.27 10.02
C LEU A 11 26.34 6.94 10.15
N LEU A 12 26.95 6.46 9.06
CA LEU A 12 27.66 5.18 9.04
C LEU A 12 29.10 5.36 8.57
N ARG A 13 30.03 4.78 9.33
CA ARG A 13 31.44 4.69 8.97
C ARG A 13 32.04 3.39 9.49
N TRP A 14 32.74 2.69 8.61
CA TRP A 14 33.38 1.40 8.90
C TRP A 14 32.46 0.39 9.60
N TYR A 15 31.20 0.30 9.21
CA TYR A 15 30.20 -0.55 9.83
C TYR A 15 29.66 -1.62 8.86
N LYS A 16 29.97 -2.89 9.14
CA LYS A 16 29.57 -4.08 8.36
C LYS A 16 29.85 -3.95 6.86
N SER A 17 28.87 -3.55 6.05
CA SER A 17 29.02 -3.36 4.60
C SER A 17 29.32 -1.91 4.22
N PHE A 18 29.08 -0.95 5.12
CA PHE A 18 29.32 0.48 4.90
C PHE A 18 30.76 0.83 5.24
N HIS A 19 31.47 1.44 4.28
CA HIS A 19 32.88 1.78 4.44
C HIS A 19 33.08 3.27 4.75
N LEU A 20 33.23 4.10 3.72
CA LEU A 20 33.41 5.56 3.80
C LEU A 20 32.64 6.22 2.67
N ASN A 21 32.27 7.50 2.83
CA ASN A 21 31.70 8.27 1.73
C ASN A 21 32.82 8.76 0.78
N TYR A 22 33.29 7.88 -0.10
CA TYR A 22 34.37 8.16 -1.05
C TYR A 22 34.04 9.26 -2.06
N ARG A 23 32.75 9.45 -2.36
CA ARG A 23 32.31 10.34 -3.43
C ARG A 23 31.99 11.75 -2.95
N GLU A 24 32.03 11.98 -1.64
CA GLU A 24 31.53 13.21 -1.00
C GLU A 24 30.15 13.63 -1.55
N GLN A 25 29.34 12.63 -1.90
CA GLN A 25 28.02 12.86 -2.48
C GLN A 25 27.06 13.19 -1.35
N PHE A 26 26.56 14.42 -1.37
CA PHE A 26 25.51 14.91 -0.48
C PHE A 26 24.30 15.31 -1.32
N ASP A 27 23.11 15.30 -0.73
CA ASP A 27 21.91 15.73 -1.44
C ASP A 27 22.04 17.20 -1.85
N ARG A 28 21.62 17.53 -3.08
CA ARG A 28 21.63 18.91 -3.61
C ARG A 28 21.00 19.90 -2.63
N GLY A 29 21.74 20.96 -2.31
CA GLY A 29 21.33 22.02 -1.39
C GLY A 29 21.73 21.78 0.07
N GLU A 30 22.20 20.59 0.43
CA GLU A 30 22.73 20.30 1.77
C GLU A 30 24.18 20.81 1.95
N ASN A 31 24.37 22.12 1.82
CA ASN A 31 25.58 22.81 2.28
C ASN A 31 25.44 23.27 3.74
N GLU A 32 24.75 22.49 4.60
CA GLU A 32 24.73 22.76 6.05
C GLU A 32 26.16 22.59 6.58
N SER A 33 26.73 23.68 7.09
CA SER A 33 28.08 23.80 7.67
C SER A 33 28.32 22.92 8.92
N PHE A 34 27.30 22.23 9.40
CA PHE A 34 27.32 21.46 10.65
C PHE A 34 27.59 19.97 10.40
N ARG A 35 28.88 19.60 10.33
CA ARG A 35 29.33 18.19 10.26
C ARG A 35 30.60 17.94 11.09
N PRO A 36 30.60 18.31 12.38
CA PRO A 36 31.79 18.19 13.23
C PRO A 36 32.26 16.74 13.42
N TRP A 37 31.37 15.76 13.23
CA TRP A 37 31.71 14.33 13.37
C TRP A 37 32.70 13.81 12.32
N ASN A 38 32.85 14.48 11.17
CA ASN A 38 33.87 14.09 10.18
C ASN A 38 35.31 14.33 10.68
N GLU A 39 35.46 15.07 11.79
CA GLU A 39 36.73 15.28 12.49
C GLU A 39 37.06 14.18 13.50
N LEU A 40 36.15 13.23 13.76
CA LEU A 40 36.44 12.06 14.59
C LEU A 40 37.44 11.17 13.84
N THR A 41 38.72 11.23 14.18
CA THR A 41 39.77 10.42 13.54
C THR A 41 40.41 9.47 14.56
N PRO A 42 40.80 8.24 14.16
CA PRO A 42 41.60 7.39 15.02
C PRO A 42 42.91 8.09 15.39
N SER A 43 43.38 7.90 16.63
CA SER A 43 44.59 8.56 17.16
C SER A 43 45.83 8.36 16.28
N TYR A 44 45.94 7.22 15.61
CA TYR A 44 47.05 6.87 14.72
C TYR A 44 46.92 7.43 13.29
N ALA A 45 45.80 8.06 12.92
CA ALA A 45 45.52 8.55 11.57
C ALA A 45 45.81 10.06 11.37
N GLY A 46 46.26 10.76 12.42
CA GLY A 46 46.58 12.19 12.38
C GLY A 46 45.40 13.06 11.94
N ASP A 47 45.66 14.03 11.06
CA ASP A 47 44.69 15.01 10.54
C ASP A 47 43.83 14.50 9.37
N SER A 48 43.93 13.20 9.03
CA SER A 48 43.23 12.61 7.89
C SER A 48 41.72 12.58 8.14
N LYS A 49 40.90 13.21 7.30
CA LYS A 49 39.43 13.22 7.44
C LYS A 49 38.79 11.96 6.85
N PHE A 50 37.85 11.38 7.58
CA PHE A 50 37.12 10.19 7.16
C PHE A 50 35.61 10.47 7.16
N PRO A 51 35.04 10.85 6.00
CA PRO A 51 33.65 11.28 5.92
C PRO A 51 32.67 10.13 6.13
N PHE A 52 31.63 10.39 6.91
CA PHE A 52 30.53 9.45 7.13
C PHE A 52 29.65 9.33 5.89
N ILE A 53 29.12 8.12 5.68
CA ILE A 53 27.99 7.92 4.77
C ILE A 53 26.75 8.41 5.51
N GLU A 54 26.10 9.42 4.95
CA GLU A 54 24.90 10.04 5.51
C GLU A 54 23.67 9.57 4.75
N ILE A 55 22.83 8.78 5.40
CA ILE A 55 21.59 8.26 4.80
C ILE A 55 20.41 9.03 5.39
N PRO A 56 19.67 9.80 4.58
CA PRO A 56 18.61 10.64 5.09
C PRO A 56 17.33 9.84 5.35
N ILE A 57 16.65 10.17 6.44
CA ILE A 57 15.41 9.53 6.91
C ILE A 57 14.28 10.55 6.80
N GLU A 58 13.18 10.15 6.18
CA GLU A 58 12.00 11.00 6.03
C GLU A 58 11.24 11.15 7.37
N PRO A 59 10.57 12.29 7.58
CA PRO A 59 9.78 12.54 8.79
C PRO A 59 8.50 11.70 8.88
N ASP A 60 8.16 10.94 7.82
CA ASP A 60 7.02 10.02 7.77
C ASP A 60 7.47 8.57 7.47
N VAL A 61 7.61 8.19 6.20
CA VAL A 61 7.97 6.82 5.78
C VAL A 61 9.25 6.86 4.97
N THR A 62 10.21 6.00 5.30
CA THR A 62 11.45 5.79 4.55
C THR A 62 11.50 4.36 4.03
N THR A 63 11.53 4.23 2.70
CA THR A 63 11.67 2.95 2.00
C THR A 63 13.12 2.79 1.54
N VAL A 64 13.83 1.84 2.13
CA VAL A 64 15.24 1.56 1.82
C VAL A 64 15.31 0.43 0.80
N VAL A 65 15.83 0.73 -0.39
CA VAL A 65 15.79 -0.14 -1.57
C VAL A 65 17.21 -0.48 -2.03
N GLY A 66 17.42 -1.73 -2.45
CA GLY A 66 18.67 -2.16 -3.07
C GLY A 66 18.76 -3.67 -3.19
N ALA A 67 19.67 -4.18 -4.02
CA ALA A 67 19.88 -5.61 -4.27
C ALA A 67 20.21 -6.42 -3.01
N ASN A 68 20.10 -7.75 -3.10
CA ASN A 68 20.43 -8.66 -1.99
C ASN A 68 21.84 -8.34 -1.46
N GLU A 69 22.00 -8.38 -0.13
CA GLU A 69 23.27 -8.06 0.54
C GLU A 69 23.79 -6.63 0.34
N SER A 70 22.95 -5.69 -0.11
CA SER A 70 23.36 -4.29 -0.28
C SER A 70 23.57 -3.54 1.05
N GLY A 71 23.31 -4.14 2.21
CA GLY A 71 23.49 -3.52 3.53
C GLY A 71 22.23 -2.92 4.17
N LYS A 72 21.05 -3.15 3.58
CA LYS A 72 19.75 -2.67 4.10
C LYS A 72 19.49 -3.06 5.56
N SER A 73 19.59 -4.33 5.92
CA SER A 73 19.41 -4.80 7.30
C SER A 73 20.47 -4.24 8.26
N HIS A 74 21.68 -3.95 7.76
CA HIS A 74 22.71 -3.29 8.57
C HIS A 74 22.27 -1.87 8.97
N LEU A 75 21.60 -1.14 8.08
CA LEU A 75 21.07 0.19 8.37
C LEU A 75 20.05 0.16 9.52
N LEU A 76 19.08 -0.76 9.49
CA LEU A 76 18.08 -0.92 10.57
C LEU A 76 18.75 -1.30 11.90
N ASN A 77 19.72 -2.21 11.85
CA ASN A 77 20.51 -2.59 13.03
C ASN A 77 21.31 -1.43 13.62
N ALA A 78 21.85 -0.52 12.79
CA ALA A 78 22.55 0.65 13.27
C ALA A 78 21.62 1.60 14.04
N ILE A 79 20.40 1.84 13.53
CA ILE A 79 19.39 2.65 14.22
C ILE A 79 19.08 2.06 15.60
N ASN A 80 18.77 0.76 15.65
CA ASN A 80 18.42 0.12 16.92
C ASN A 80 19.60 0.08 17.90
N LYS A 81 20.84 -0.16 17.43
CA LYS A 81 22.04 -0.18 18.29
C LYS A 81 22.34 1.18 18.92
N VAL A 82 22.15 2.28 18.19
CA VAL A 82 22.36 3.62 18.76
C VAL A 82 21.32 3.90 19.86
N ILE A 83 20.04 3.57 19.62
CA ILE A 83 18.94 3.92 20.55
C ILE A 83 18.81 2.93 21.72
N LYS A 84 18.84 1.61 21.48
CA LYS A 84 18.64 0.57 22.50
C LYS A 84 19.93 -0.07 23.01
N GLY A 85 21.05 0.07 22.30
CA GLY A 85 22.32 -0.58 22.62
C GLY A 85 22.50 -1.98 22.04
N SER A 86 21.45 -2.57 21.46
CA SER A 86 21.47 -3.88 20.81
C SER A 86 20.92 -3.80 19.38
N GLY A 87 21.23 -4.81 18.58
CA GLY A 87 20.64 -5.05 17.26
C GLY A 87 19.14 -5.29 17.36
N VAL A 88 18.50 -5.34 16.19
CA VAL A 88 17.04 -5.56 16.05
C VAL A 88 16.60 -6.90 16.68
N ASP A 89 17.51 -7.88 16.71
CA ASP A 89 17.35 -9.16 17.38
C ASP A 89 17.27 -9.08 18.91
N GLY A 90 17.58 -7.92 19.50
CA GLY A 90 17.57 -7.70 20.95
C GLY A 90 18.75 -8.32 21.71
N ILE A 91 19.63 -9.07 21.02
CA ILE A 91 20.70 -9.86 21.64
C ILE A 91 22.09 -9.42 21.17
N SER A 92 22.22 -8.84 19.97
CA SER A 92 23.53 -8.47 19.41
C SER A 92 23.98 -7.07 19.83
N PRO A 93 24.86 -6.87 20.83
CA PRO A 93 25.34 -5.54 21.20
C PRO A 93 26.21 -4.92 20.10
N PHE A 94 26.41 -3.61 20.19
CA PHE A 94 27.44 -2.94 19.39
C PHE A 94 28.83 -3.43 19.78
N SER A 95 29.65 -3.83 18.82
CA SER A 95 30.97 -4.41 19.10
C SER A 95 32.00 -4.11 18.02
N LYS A 96 33.29 -4.30 18.34
CA LYS A 96 34.37 -4.18 17.35
C LYS A 96 34.24 -5.17 16.18
N THR A 97 33.52 -6.29 16.36
CA THR A 97 33.23 -7.25 15.28
C THR A 97 32.23 -6.72 14.25
N ASP A 98 31.61 -5.58 14.51
CA ASP A 98 30.81 -4.85 13.53
C ASP A 98 31.66 -4.02 12.55
N LEU A 99 33.00 -4.02 12.70
CA LEU A 99 33.90 -3.35 11.78
C LEU A 99 33.67 -3.82 10.34
N CYS A 100 33.74 -2.87 9.42
CA CYS A 100 33.53 -3.11 8.00
C CYS A 100 34.46 -4.19 7.45
N HIS A 101 33.91 -5.14 6.70
CA HIS A 101 34.71 -6.21 6.08
C HIS A 101 35.71 -5.70 5.02
N TYR A 102 35.52 -4.48 4.53
CA TYR A 102 36.42 -3.80 3.59
C TYR A 102 37.54 -3.00 4.28
N ALA A 103 37.61 -3.02 5.62
CA ALA A 103 38.73 -2.50 6.37
C ALA A 103 39.99 -3.33 6.11
N GLY A 104 41.14 -2.68 5.98
CA GLY A 104 42.38 -3.36 5.59
C GLY A 104 43.64 -2.60 5.98
N ILE A 105 44.76 -3.32 6.13
CA ILE A 105 46.02 -2.77 6.67
C ILE A 105 46.52 -1.60 5.82
N ARG A 106 46.33 -1.67 4.50
CA ARG A 106 46.67 -0.60 3.54
C ARG A 106 45.80 0.66 3.70
N ARG A 107 44.71 0.60 4.46
CA ARG A 107 43.66 1.63 4.55
C ARG A 107 43.58 2.29 5.93
N ILE A 108 44.50 1.97 6.85
CA ILE A 108 44.66 2.66 8.14
C ILE A 108 43.36 2.59 8.98
N ASN A 109 42.63 1.45 8.91
CA ASN A 109 41.37 1.29 9.64
C ASN A 109 41.13 -0.11 10.22
N VAL A 110 42.11 -1.02 10.18
CA VAL A 110 42.01 -2.36 10.76
C VAL A 110 41.86 -2.31 12.28
N GLU A 111 42.51 -1.34 12.91
CA GLU A 111 42.49 -1.17 14.36
C GLU A 111 41.36 -0.23 14.82
N ALA A 112 40.68 0.42 13.87
CA ALA A 112 39.60 1.35 14.14
C ALA A 112 38.40 0.65 14.78
N TRP A 113 37.60 1.44 15.50
CA TRP A 113 36.25 1.04 15.87
C TRP A 113 35.27 1.38 14.74
N PRO A 114 34.25 0.55 14.49
CA PRO A 114 33.10 0.98 13.69
C PRO A 114 32.49 2.24 14.32
N ASN A 115 31.93 3.13 13.49
CA ASN A 115 31.18 4.28 13.98
C ASN A 115 29.79 4.31 13.37
N ILE A 116 28.79 4.34 14.25
CA ILE A 116 27.38 4.45 13.90
C ILE A 116 26.79 5.62 14.67
N GLY A 117 25.98 6.43 14.02
CA GLY A 117 25.37 7.60 14.65
C GLY A 117 24.03 7.96 14.05
N LEU A 118 23.30 8.80 14.77
CA LEU A 118 21.98 9.29 14.40
C LEU A 118 21.95 10.81 14.57
N LEU A 119 21.51 11.50 13.52
CA LEU A 119 21.22 12.93 13.55
C LEU A 119 19.73 13.12 13.75
N PHE A 120 19.33 13.84 14.79
CA PHE A 120 17.94 14.16 15.10
C PHE A 120 17.65 15.62 14.82
N SER A 121 16.47 15.90 14.26
CA SER A 121 15.87 17.23 14.26
C SER A 121 14.94 17.37 15.46
N VAL A 122 15.05 18.47 16.18
CA VAL A 122 14.24 18.76 17.36
C VAL A 122 13.49 20.06 17.12
N ASP A 123 12.16 19.97 17.13
CA ASP A 123 11.29 21.13 16.97
C ASP A 123 10.96 21.78 18.32
N ASP A 124 10.82 20.99 19.40
CA ASP A 124 10.62 21.48 20.77
C ASP A 124 11.96 21.69 21.51
N PRO A 125 12.34 22.94 21.83
CA PRO A 125 13.58 23.23 22.54
C PRO A 125 13.69 22.53 23.91
N MET A 126 12.57 22.19 24.56
CA MET A 126 12.58 21.50 25.86
C MET A 126 13.10 20.08 25.75
N GLU A 127 12.81 19.36 24.65
CA GLU A 127 13.33 18.01 24.41
C GLU A 127 14.85 18.03 24.22
N LEU A 128 15.37 19.04 23.54
CA LEU A 128 16.81 19.22 23.38
C LEU A 128 17.48 19.52 24.72
N LEU A 129 16.86 20.36 25.56
CA LEU A 129 17.36 20.65 26.90
C LEU A 129 17.44 19.39 27.76
N ASP A 130 16.43 18.53 27.71
CA ASP A 130 16.42 17.26 28.46
C ASP A 130 17.55 16.30 28.01
N VAL A 131 17.86 16.26 26.71
CA VAL A 131 19.01 15.51 26.18
C VAL A 131 20.33 16.10 26.70
N CYS A 132 20.49 17.43 26.66
CA CYS A 132 21.69 18.11 27.17
C CYS A 132 21.88 17.92 28.68
N LYS A 133 20.79 17.90 29.46
CA LYS A 133 20.78 17.58 30.90
C LYS A 133 21.22 16.15 31.15
N ALA A 134 20.70 15.19 30.40
CA ALA A 134 21.10 13.79 30.50
C ALA A 134 22.59 13.59 30.16
N ALA A 135 23.14 14.40 29.26
CA ALA A 135 24.57 14.44 28.95
C ALA A 135 25.42 15.23 29.97
N ALA A 136 24.83 15.75 31.05
CA ALA A 136 25.46 16.58 32.07
C ALA A 136 26.13 17.87 31.51
N ASN A 137 25.54 18.47 30.46
CA ASN A 137 26.10 19.65 29.80
C ASN A 137 25.00 20.64 29.36
N GLU A 138 24.37 21.29 30.35
CA GLU A 138 23.21 22.18 30.15
C GLU A 138 23.53 23.46 29.36
N GLY A 139 24.80 23.89 29.33
CA GLY A 139 25.26 25.11 28.64
C GLY A 139 25.26 25.05 27.11
N LEU A 140 24.98 23.88 26.51
CA LEU A 140 24.87 23.71 25.05
C LEU A 140 23.48 24.04 24.50
N ALA A 141 22.44 23.99 25.33
CA ALA A 141 21.06 24.27 24.92
C ALA A 141 20.69 25.77 24.99
N THR A 142 21.55 26.62 25.56
CA THR A 142 21.27 28.03 25.87
C THR A 142 21.25 29.00 24.67
N ALA A 143 21.38 28.50 23.43
CA ALA A 143 21.14 29.29 22.24
C ALA A 143 19.80 28.86 21.62
N GLY A 144 18.78 29.73 21.69
CA GLY A 144 17.44 29.51 21.10
C GLY A 144 17.40 29.34 19.57
N SER A 145 18.50 28.92 18.94
CA SER A 145 18.66 28.66 17.49
C SER A 145 18.93 27.18 17.15
N SER A 146 19.20 26.33 18.13
CA SER A 146 19.59 24.93 17.92
C SER A 146 18.38 24.05 17.56
N LYS A 147 18.40 23.45 16.36
CA LYS A 147 17.31 22.58 15.86
C LYS A 147 17.72 21.12 15.63
N CYS A 148 18.98 20.75 15.90
CA CYS A 148 19.45 19.39 15.68
C CYS A 148 20.62 19.00 16.58
N PHE A 149 20.75 17.69 16.83
CA PHE A 149 21.88 17.09 17.52
C PHE A 149 22.23 15.73 16.90
N ALA A 150 23.49 15.32 17.01
CA ALA A 150 23.98 14.02 16.54
C ALA A 150 24.55 13.22 17.70
N LEU A 151 24.09 11.97 17.86
CA LEU A 151 24.63 10.99 18.80
C LEU A 151 25.39 9.93 18.02
N ILE A 152 26.68 9.72 18.33
CA ILE A 152 27.56 8.80 17.59
C ILE A 152 28.21 7.84 18.58
N LEU A 153 28.06 6.54 18.35
CA LEU A 153 28.82 5.50 19.04
C LEU A 153 30.23 5.45 18.45
N ALA A 154 31.20 5.86 19.25
CA ALA A 154 32.62 5.88 18.90
C ALA A 154 33.43 5.50 20.16
N PRO A 155 33.43 4.22 20.55
CA PRO A 155 34.04 3.80 21.80
C PRO A 155 35.56 4.01 21.80
N ASP A 156 36.07 4.53 22.92
CA ASP A 156 37.49 4.64 23.26
C ASP A 156 37.74 4.02 24.65
N GLU A 157 38.93 4.25 25.25
CA GLU A 157 39.26 3.67 26.57
C GLU A 157 38.42 4.23 27.73
N GLN A 158 37.78 5.40 27.57
CA GLN A 158 37.10 6.14 28.64
C GLN A 158 35.63 6.46 28.33
N HIS A 159 35.23 6.42 27.06
CA HIS A 159 33.93 6.88 26.57
C HIS A 159 33.34 5.88 25.56
N GLU A 160 32.01 5.81 25.51
CA GLU A 160 31.28 4.91 24.60
C GLU A 160 30.70 5.67 23.39
N ALA A 161 30.39 6.96 23.58
CA ALA A 161 29.72 7.77 22.58
C ALA A 161 30.11 9.25 22.63
N VAL A 162 29.82 9.95 21.55
CA VAL A 162 30.03 11.39 21.40
C VAL A 162 28.72 12.05 20.97
N LEU A 163 28.36 13.15 21.63
CA LEU A 163 27.20 13.97 21.32
C LEU A 163 27.64 15.33 20.75
N TYR A 164 27.03 15.74 19.64
CA TYR A 164 27.18 17.05 19.03
C TYR A 164 25.84 17.78 19.00
N VAL A 165 25.80 19.05 19.37
CA VAL A 165 24.56 19.87 19.38
C VAL A 165 24.79 21.09 18.52
N ALA A 166 24.04 21.23 17.42
CA ALA A 166 24.17 22.38 16.53
C ALA A 166 23.79 23.67 17.30
N PRO A 167 24.43 24.82 17.04
CA PRO A 167 25.49 25.04 16.06
C PRO A 167 26.90 24.73 16.58
N SER A 168 27.05 24.25 17.83
CA SER A 168 28.38 24.01 18.42
C SER A 168 29.07 22.79 17.81
N THR A 169 30.29 22.97 17.34
CA THR A 169 31.13 21.88 16.80
C THR A 169 31.88 21.12 17.89
N THR A 170 31.81 21.55 19.15
CA THR A 170 32.53 20.91 20.27
C THR A 170 31.88 19.57 20.65
N PRO A 171 32.63 18.45 20.67
CA PRO A 171 32.10 17.16 21.09
C PRO A 171 31.85 17.10 22.61
N VAL A 172 30.75 16.47 23.02
CA VAL A 172 30.49 16.06 24.40
C VAL A 172 30.72 14.56 24.51
N LEU A 173 31.71 14.17 25.31
CA LEU A 173 32.06 12.76 25.52
C LEU A 173 31.13 12.12 26.55
N LEU A 174 30.58 10.96 26.21
CA LEU A 174 29.62 10.23 27.04
C LEU A 174 30.24 8.91 27.52
N ASP A 175 30.29 8.75 28.84
CA ASP A 175 30.50 7.46 29.49
C ASP A 175 29.22 6.60 29.43
N LYS A 176 29.29 5.37 29.91
CA LYS A 176 28.19 4.40 29.85
C LYS A 176 26.91 4.91 30.52
N ASP A 177 27.03 5.50 31.72
CA ASP A 177 25.89 5.96 32.49
C ASP A 177 25.21 7.17 31.82
N LYS A 178 26.00 8.12 31.31
CA LYS A 178 25.48 9.26 30.53
C LYS A 178 24.83 8.81 29.23
N LEU A 179 25.40 7.82 28.54
CA LEU A 179 24.81 7.28 27.32
C LEU A 179 23.45 6.64 27.59
N GLU A 180 23.30 5.85 28.65
CA GLU A 180 22.02 5.26 29.06
C GLU A 180 21.00 6.35 29.45
N ALA A 181 21.44 7.40 30.15
CA ALA A 181 20.60 8.55 30.46
C ALA A 181 20.10 9.26 29.18
N VAL A 182 20.98 9.50 28.20
CA VAL A 182 20.60 10.11 26.91
C VAL A 182 19.63 9.20 26.14
N ARG A 183 19.87 7.89 26.08
CA ARG A 183 18.98 6.91 25.43
C ARG A 183 17.56 6.94 25.98
N SER A 184 17.40 7.17 27.29
CA SER A 184 16.08 7.29 27.92
C SER A 184 15.24 8.48 27.43
N LYS A 185 15.87 9.46 26.77
CA LYS A 185 15.23 10.66 26.21
C LYS A 185 14.99 10.58 24.70
N LEU A 186 15.52 9.55 24.02
CA LEU A 186 15.34 9.35 22.59
C LEU A 186 13.96 8.75 22.27
N PRO A 187 13.48 8.86 21.02
CA PRO A 187 12.26 8.17 20.58
C PRO A 187 12.35 6.66 20.77
N GLU A 188 11.24 6.02 21.12
CA GLU A 188 11.20 4.58 21.32
C GLU A 188 11.34 3.86 19.98
N VAL A 189 12.22 2.85 19.87
CA VAL A 189 12.30 2.03 18.65
C VAL A 189 11.42 0.80 18.82
N GLN A 190 10.54 0.55 17.87
CA GLN A 190 9.71 -0.65 17.80
C GLN A 190 10.06 -1.42 16.53
N TYR A 191 9.97 -2.74 16.59
CA TYR A 191 10.25 -3.61 15.46
C TYR A 191 9.00 -4.44 15.15
N ILE A 192 8.58 -4.45 13.89
CA ILE A 192 7.53 -5.34 13.42
C ILE A 192 8.20 -6.58 12.86
N ASP A 193 7.97 -7.73 13.49
CA ASP A 193 8.53 -8.99 13.04
C ASP A 193 7.75 -9.51 11.83
N SER A 194 8.44 -9.54 10.70
CA SER A 194 7.96 -10.10 9.44
C SER A 194 7.71 -11.60 9.46
N LYS A 195 8.26 -12.30 10.44
CA LYS A 195 8.20 -13.76 10.56
C LYS A 195 7.19 -14.25 11.58
N ALA A 196 6.62 -13.36 12.38
CA ALA A 196 5.58 -13.70 13.34
C ALA A 196 4.35 -14.26 12.61
N LEU A 197 3.81 -15.39 13.10
CA LEU A 197 2.63 -16.04 12.54
C LEU A 197 1.62 -16.33 13.65
N LEU A 198 0.36 -16.01 13.38
CA LEU A 198 -0.72 -16.29 14.33
C LEU A 198 -0.94 -17.81 14.37
N PRO A 199 -0.98 -18.45 15.55
CA PRO A 199 -1.34 -19.85 15.64
C PRO A 199 -2.80 -20.05 15.21
N SER A 200 -3.16 -21.25 14.75
CA SER A 200 -4.58 -21.55 14.43
C SER A 200 -5.44 -21.71 15.68
N GLU A 201 -4.84 -22.04 16.82
CA GLU A 201 -5.50 -22.23 18.10
C GLU A 201 -4.57 -21.86 19.25
N VAL A 202 -5.14 -21.40 20.36
CA VAL A 202 -4.42 -21.14 21.62
C VAL A 202 -5.29 -21.57 22.80
N THR A 203 -4.68 -22.16 23.84
CA THR A 203 -5.45 -22.45 25.06
C THR A 203 -5.69 -21.19 25.85
N LEU A 204 -6.86 -21.11 26.50
CA LEU A 204 -7.15 -20.04 27.45
C LEU A 204 -6.11 -20.02 28.58
N ALA A 205 -5.64 -21.20 28.98
CA ALA A 205 -4.62 -21.38 30.00
C ALA A 205 -3.26 -20.80 29.59
N ALA A 206 -2.83 -20.98 28.33
CA ALA A 206 -1.62 -20.36 27.78
C ALA A 206 -1.75 -18.84 27.66
N LEU A 207 -2.93 -18.33 27.25
CA LEU A 207 -3.18 -16.89 27.27
C LEU A 207 -3.06 -16.32 28.69
N ILE A 208 -3.66 -16.97 29.70
CA ILE A 208 -3.52 -16.58 31.10
C ILE A 208 -2.06 -16.59 31.54
N GLN A 209 -1.28 -17.60 31.12
CA GLN A 209 0.15 -17.69 31.43
C GLN A 209 0.96 -16.52 30.84
N GLY A 210 0.52 -15.96 29.70
CA GLY A 210 1.09 -14.74 29.12
C GLY A 210 0.87 -13.49 30.00
N TYR A 211 -0.21 -13.44 30.78
CA TYR A 211 -0.46 -12.37 31.78
C TYR A 211 0.19 -12.67 33.14
N ASP A 212 0.19 -13.93 33.56
CA ASP A 212 0.65 -14.40 34.87
C ASP A 212 1.52 -15.64 34.69
N SER A 213 2.83 -15.43 34.69
CA SER A 213 3.83 -16.49 34.48
C SER A 213 3.79 -17.60 35.54
N ASN A 214 3.15 -17.35 36.70
CA ASN A 214 2.98 -18.34 37.76
C ASN A 214 1.76 -19.25 37.53
N PHE A 215 0.92 -18.97 36.53
CA PHE A 215 -0.23 -19.80 36.20
C PHE A 215 0.22 -21.13 35.58
N ASN A 216 -0.18 -22.25 36.20
CA ASN A 216 0.19 -23.58 35.74
C ASN A 216 -0.82 -24.10 34.72
N SER A 217 -0.38 -24.32 33.49
CA SER A 217 -1.20 -24.89 32.42
C SER A 217 -0.51 -26.01 31.65
N TYR A 218 -1.30 -26.84 30.97
CA TYR A 218 -0.85 -27.95 30.11
C TYR A 218 -1.37 -27.74 28.67
N GLY A 219 -0.56 -28.10 27.67
CA GLY A 219 -0.84 -27.88 26.25
C GLY A 219 -1.92 -28.78 25.65
N LEU A 220 -2.49 -28.35 24.52
CA LEU A 220 -3.65 -28.99 23.85
C LEU A 220 -3.33 -30.34 23.20
N LYS A 221 -2.17 -30.44 22.55
CA LYS A 221 -1.74 -31.65 21.81
C LYS A 221 -1.61 -32.87 22.73
N GLN A 222 -1.62 -32.65 24.03
CA GLN A 222 -1.32 -33.62 25.05
C GLN A 222 -2.47 -33.73 26.07
N ARG A 223 -3.65 -33.14 25.80
CA ARG A 223 -4.85 -33.31 26.63
C ARG A 223 -5.24 -34.77 26.77
N LYS A 224 -5.14 -35.57 25.69
CA LYS A 224 -5.31 -37.03 25.75
C LYS A 224 -4.28 -37.72 26.63
N SER A 225 -3.00 -37.32 26.59
CA SER A 225 -1.96 -37.90 27.45
C SER A 225 -2.11 -37.46 28.90
N VAL A 226 -2.56 -36.22 29.17
CA VAL A 226 -2.90 -35.73 30.51
C VAL A 226 -4.14 -36.44 31.05
N GLU A 227 -5.18 -36.66 30.25
CA GLU A 227 -6.34 -37.49 30.61
C GLU A 227 -5.94 -38.94 30.88
N THR A 228 -5.04 -39.51 30.06
CA THR A 228 -4.53 -40.87 30.25
C THR A 228 -3.67 -40.96 31.52
N THR A 229 -2.85 -39.93 31.80
CA THR A 229 -2.02 -39.85 33.01
C THR A 229 -2.86 -39.58 34.26
N ALA A 230 -3.90 -38.75 34.16
CA ALA A 230 -4.86 -38.50 35.22
C ALA A 230 -5.75 -39.73 35.50
N ALA A 231 -6.11 -40.51 34.47
CA ALA A 231 -6.77 -41.80 34.63
C ALA A 231 -5.86 -42.86 35.26
N LEU A 232 -4.56 -42.85 34.92
CA LEU A 232 -3.55 -43.67 35.60
C LEU A 232 -3.45 -43.29 37.08
N ILE A 233 -3.35 -41.99 37.39
CA ILE A 233 -3.27 -41.48 38.77
C ILE A 233 -4.55 -41.76 39.55
N SER A 234 -5.74 -41.66 38.94
CA SER A 234 -7.01 -41.95 39.61
C SER A 234 -7.26 -43.45 39.82
N GLY A 235 -6.62 -44.31 39.02
CA GLY A 235 -6.60 -45.76 39.20
C GLY A 235 -5.62 -46.25 40.28
N LEU A 236 -4.80 -45.37 40.83
CA LEU A 236 -3.87 -45.70 41.90
C LEU A 236 -4.62 -45.89 43.24
N THR A 237 -4.40 -47.03 43.90
CA THR A 237 -4.94 -47.31 45.23
C THR A 237 -3.93 -46.92 46.32
N ALA A 238 -4.43 -46.65 47.53
CA ALA A 238 -3.60 -46.22 48.66
C ALA A 238 -2.48 -47.23 48.93
N PRO A 239 -1.20 -46.79 48.97
CA PRO A 239 -0.08 -47.71 49.09
C PRO A 239 0.03 -48.28 50.51
N THR A 240 0.33 -49.58 50.61
CA THR A 240 0.85 -50.21 51.83
C THR A 240 2.32 -49.86 52.06
N ALA A 241 2.81 -49.95 53.29
CA ALA A 241 4.19 -49.56 53.66
C ALA A 241 5.30 -50.21 52.80
N GLN A 242 5.04 -51.37 52.20
CA GLN A 242 5.99 -52.09 51.33
C GLN A 242 6.00 -51.59 49.87
N THR A 243 4.92 -50.95 49.40
CA THR A 243 4.77 -50.49 48.00
C THR A 243 5.02 -48.99 47.81
N LEU A 244 5.25 -48.26 48.91
CA LEU A 244 5.50 -46.81 48.92
C LEU A 244 6.67 -46.36 48.00
N PRO A 245 7.84 -47.04 47.94
CA PRO A 245 8.95 -46.59 47.09
C PRO A 245 8.64 -46.70 45.59
N ALA A 246 8.02 -47.80 45.16
CA ALA A 246 7.60 -48.01 43.78
C ALA A 246 6.52 -46.99 43.37
N PHE A 247 5.56 -46.74 44.27
CA PHE A 247 4.52 -45.73 44.10
C PHE A 247 5.08 -44.32 43.91
N THR A 248 6.01 -43.91 44.78
CA THR A 248 6.65 -42.58 44.67
C THR A 248 7.46 -42.42 43.38
N THR A 249 8.07 -43.52 42.91
CA THR A 249 8.86 -43.52 41.67
C THR A 249 7.98 -43.40 40.43
N GLU A 250 6.83 -44.08 40.40
CA GLU A 250 5.86 -43.92 39.31
C GLU A 250 5.20 -42.54 39.32
N LEU A 251 4.85 -42.01 40.50
CA LEU A 251 4.33 -40.64 40.64
C LEU A 251 5.35 -39.59 40.17
N SER A 252 6.62 -39.73 40.56
CA SER A 252 7.66 -38.79 40.11
C SER A 252 7.91 -38.87 38.61
N LYS A 253 7.82 -40.07 38.01
CA LYS A 253 7.94 -40.24 36.55
C LYS A 253 6.75 -39.67 35.79
N ALA A 254 5.53 -39.85 36.32
CA ALA A 254 4.33 -39.21 35.79
C ALA A 254 4.44 -37.68 35.89
N GLN A 255 4.93 -37.17 37.02
CA GLN A 255 5.11 -35.74 37.25
C GLN A 255 6.20 -35.12 36.35
N SER A 256 7.34 -35.79 36.16
CA SER A 256 8.39 -35.33 35.24
C SER A 256 7.93 -35.40 33.77
N GLY A 257 7.22 -36.46 33.39
CA GLY A 257 6.60 -36.58 32.08
C GLY A 257 5.58 -35.47 31.81
N MET A 258 4.77 -35.10 32.80
CA MET A 258 3.85 -33.94 32.70
C MET A 258 4.55 -32.59 32.58
N MET A 259 5.82 -32.48 33.01
CA MET A 259 6.60 -31.24 32.98
C MET A 259 7.27 -30.99 31.61
N GLU A 260 7.65 -32.05 30.89
CA GLU A 260 8.14 -32.00 29.50
C GLU A 260 7.03 -31.75 28.46
N LEU A 261 5.76 -31.86 28.89
CA LEU A 261 4.53 -31.74 28.10
C LEU A 261 3.93 -30.30 28.12
N ARG A 262 4.73 -29.28 28.42
CA ARG A 262 4.31 -27.87 28.39
C ARG A 262 4.63 -27.24 27.04
N ASP A 263 3.61 -26.72 26.36
CA ASP A 263 3.84 -25.76 25.29
C ASP A 263 4.51 -24.51 25.91
N PRO A 264 5.51 -23.89 25.25
CA PRO A 264 6.10 -22.66 25.73
C PRO A 264 5.00 -21.59 25.81
N PRO A 265 4.91 -20.83 26.92
CA PRO A 265 3.91 -19.78 27.03
C PRO A 265 4.09 -18.74 25.92
N PRO A 266 2.99 -18.16 25.42
CA PRO A 266 3.07 -17.04 24.49
C PRO A 266 3.83 -15.89 25.15
N THR A 267 4.76 -15.30 24.41
CA THR A 267 5.46 -14.08 24.84
C THR A 267 4.50 -12.89 24.78
N LYS A 268 4.77 -11.81 25.53
CA LYS A 268 3.93 -10.60 25.48
C LYS A 268 3.83 -10.00 24.07
N ASP A 269 4.86 -10.18 23.24
CA ASP A 269 4.93 -9.67 21.87
C ASP A 269 4.35 -10.65 20.83
N SER A 270 3.88 -11.82 21.26
CA SER A 270 3.21 -12.79 20.37
C SER A 270 1.87 -12.23 19.85
N LEU A 271 1.47 -12.62 18.64
CA LEU A 271 0.29 -12.06 17.97
C LEU A 271 -1.01 -12.35 18.74
N GLU A 272 -1.13 -13.54 19.32
CA GLU A 272 -2.25 -13.91 20.19
C GLU A 272 -2.35 -12.99 21.40
N MET A 273 -1.23 -12.64 22.05
CA MET A 273 -1.24 -11.69 23.17
C MET A 273 -1.56 -10.28 22.71
N LEU A 274 -1.02 -9.83 21.57
CA LEU A 274 -1.35 -8.51 21.01
C LEU A 274 -2.85 -8.37 20.67
N LEU A 275 -3.47 -9.42 20.13
CA LEU A 275 -4.92 -9.45 19.85
C LEU A 275 -5.75 -9.32 21.13
N PHE A 276 -5.46 -10.11 22.15
CA PHE A 276 -6.26 -10.13 23.38
C PHE A 276 -5.97 -8.94 24.29
N ASP A 277 -4.70 -8.57 24.48
CA ASP A 277 -4.27 -7.52 25.40
C ASP A 277 -4.44 -6.13 24.80
N GLN A 278 -3.78 -5.85 23.68
CA GLN A 278 -3.69 -4.48 23.15
C GLN A 278 -4.87 -4.10 22.26
N ILE A 279 -5.35 -5.03 21.42
CA ILE A 279 -6.41 -4.76 20.45
C ILE A 279 -7.79 -4.86 21.11
N LEU A 280 -8.08 -5.99 21.78
CA LEU A 280 -9.36 -6.20 22.44
C LEU A 280 -9.45 -5.62 23.86
N GLY A 281 -8.31 -5.33 24.51
CA GLY A 281 -8.31 -4.82 25.88
C GLY A 281 -8.81 -5.83 26.92
N VAL A 282 -8.68 -7.13 26.65
CA VAL A 282 -9.12 -8.19 27.56
C VAL A 282 -8.14 -8.31 28.71
N SER A 283 -8.63 -8.20 29.94
CA SER A 283 -7.79 -8.39 31.13
C SER A 283 -7.54 -9.88 31.41
N GLY A 284 -6.36 -10.19 31.96
CA GLY A 284 -6.06 -11.54 32.43
C GLY A 284 -7.06 -12.07 33.48
N GLU A 285 -7.71 -11.19 34.26
CA GLU A 285 -8.79 -11.55 35.18
C GLU A 285 -10.04 -12.06 34.45
N THR A 286 -10.39 -11.44 33.32
CA THR A 286 -11.52 -11.88 32.48
C THR A 286 -11.25 -13.28 31.91
N LEU A 287 -10.02 -13.54 31.48
CA LEU A 287 -9.62 -14.87 31.00
C LEU A 287 -9.64 -15.91 32.13
N LYS A 288 -9.15 -15.56 33.33
CA LYS A 288 -9.24 -16.43 34.53
C LYS A 288 -10.68 -16.74 34.91
N TYR A 289 -11.57 -15.76 34.82
CA TYR A 289 -13.00 -15.95 35.06
C TYR A 289 -13.61 -16.92 34.04
N LEU A 290 -13.38 -16.70 32.74
CA LEU A 290 -13.85 -17.62 31.68
C LEU A 290 -13.29 -19.04 31.85
N TYR A 291 -12.06 -19.19 32.34
CA TYR A 291 -11.44 -20.48 32.62
C TYR A 291 -12.11 -21.21 33.79
N SER A 292 -12.70 -20.49 34.74
CA SER A 292 -13.38 -21.05 35.91
C SER A 292 -14.84 -21.47 35.67
N LEU A 293 -15.42 -21.13 34.50
CA LEU A 293 -16.82 -21.41 34.19
C LEU A 293 -17.04 -22.86 33.74
N ASP A 294 -18.16 -23.43 34.17
CA ASP A 294 -18.60 -24.79 33.81
C ASP A 294 -19.50 -24.79 32.56
N GLY A 295 -19.82 -25.98 32.05
CA GLY A 295 -20.66 -26.14 30.85
C GLY A 295 -22.09 -25.58 30.96
N ALA A 296 -22.58 -25.28 32.16
CA ALA A 296 -23.89 -24.65 32.38
C ALA A 296 -23.92 -23.16 31.99
N ASP A 297 -22.77 -22.48 32.01
CA ASP A 297 -22.64 -21.03 31.74
C ASP A 297 -22.29 -20.74 30.28
N ARG A 298 -22.51 -21.71 29.39
CA ARG A 298 -22.20 -21.64 27.96
C ARG A 298 -22.75 -20.37 27.29
N GLY A 299 -23.94 -19.90 27.67
CA GLY A 299 -24.53 -18.69 27.12
C GLY A 299 -23.74 -17.41 27.43
N TYR A 300 -23.12 -17.32 28.61
CA TYR A 300 -22.25 -16.19 28.96
C TYR A 300 -20.96 -16.22 28.14
N VAL A 301 -20.36 -17.39 28.00
CA VAL A 301 -19.14 -17.60 27.19
C VAL A 301 -19.41 -17.25 25.73
N GLU A 302 -20.50 -17.75 25.13
CA GLU A 302 -20.92 -17.41 23.78
C GLU A 302 -21.17 -15.90 23.60
N GLY A 303 -21.80 -15.26 24.59
CA GLY A 303 -21.98 -13.81 24.60
C GLY A 303 -20.67 -13.03 24.67
N GLN A 304 -19.67 -13.53 25.40
CA GLN A 304 -18.36 -12.87 25.51
C GLN A 304 -17.53 -13.02 24.23
N ILE A 305 -17.57 -14.21 23.59
CA ILE A 305 -16.94 -14.43 22.27
C ILE A 305 -17.58 -13.53 21.21
N ALA A 306 -18.92 -13.40 21.22
CA ALA A 306 -19.61 -12.53 20.27
C ALA A 306 -19.13 -11.07 20.38
N LYS A 307 -18.97 -10.57 21.62
CA LYS A 307 -18.37 -9.24 21.88
C LYS A 307 -16.93 -9.13 21.40
N TRP A 308 -16.12 -10.17 21.59
CA TRP A 308 -14.75 -10.19 21.07
C TRP A 308 -14.72 -10.15 19.54
N ASN A 309 -15.61 -10.89 18.88
CA ASN A 309 -15.71 -10.89 17.42
C ASN A 309 -16.19 -9.55 16.85
N GLU A 310 -17.15 -8.89 17.51
CA GLU A 310 -17.56 -7.53 17.18
C GLU A 310 -16.39 -6.55 17.35
N GLY A 311 -15.70 -6.59 18.50
CA GLY A 311 -14.52 -5.76 18.74
C GLY A 311 -13.38 -6.00 17.74
N LEU A 312 -13.10 -7.26 17.37
CA LEU A 312 -12.11 -7.57 16.33
C LEU A 312 -12.54 -7.02 14.98
N HIS A 313 -13.82 -7.15 14.62
CA HIS A 313 -14.33 -6.65 13.35
C HIS A 313 -14.20 -5.13 13.26
N ASP A 314 -14.58 -4.41 14.31
CA ASP A 314 -14.58 -2.95 14.36
C ASP A 314 -13.16 -2.38 14.38
N VAL A 315 -12.27 -2.96 15.21
CA VAL A 315 -10.90 -2.45 15.36
C VAL A 315 -10.01 -2.84 14.19
N LEU A 316 -10.12 -4.08 13.71
CA LEU A 316 -9.29 -4.55 12.61
C LEU A 316 -9.81 -4.07 11.26
N ASN A 317 -11.12 -3.93 11.03
CA ASN A 317 -11.70 -3.45 9.76
C ASN A 317 -10.95 -3.96 8.49
N LEU A 318 -10.71 -5.28 8.43
CA LEU A 318 -9.76 -5.87 7.47
C LEU A 318 -10.18 -5.66 6.02
N SER A 319 -11.48 -5.53 5.75
CA SER A 319 -12.04 -5.27 4.42
C SER A 319 -11.56 -3.95 3.82
N HIS A 320 -11.23 -2.94 4.65
CA HIS A 320 -10.69 -1.67 4.18
C HIS A 320 -9.28 -1.81 3.60
N PHE A 321 -8.46 -2.73 4.12
CA PHE A 321 -7.07 -2.89 3.70
C PHE A 321 -6.85 -4.07 2.74
N TRP A 322 -7.78 -5.04 2.74
CA TRP A 322 -7.68 -6.25 1.93
C TRP A 322 -8.65 -6.24 0.73
N HIS A 323 -8.26 -5.52 -0.32
CA HIS A 323 -9.05 -5.32 -1.54
C HIS A 323 -9.39 -6.60 -2.34
N GLN A 324 -8.88 -7.78 -1.97
CA GLN A 324 -9.24 -9.03 -2.65
C GLN A 324 -10.61 -9.57 -2.21
N ASP A 325 -11.05 -9.20 -1.02
CA ASP A 325 -12.25 -9.75 -0.40
C ASP A 325 -12.85 -8.75 0.61
N GLU A 326 -13.91 -8.07 0.20
CA GLU A 326 -14.63 -7.08 1.01
C GLU A 326 -15.39 -7.71 2.19
N GLN A 327 -15.63 -9.02 2.17
CA GLN A 327 -16.31 -9.77 3.23
C GLN A 327 -15.32 -10.48 4.17
N PHE A 328 -14.03 -10.18 4.04
CA PHE A 328 -12.97 -10.82 4.82
C PHE A 328 -13.03 -10.45 6.30
N LYS A 329 -13.12 -11.46 7.18
CA LYS A 329 -13.18 -11.27 8.64
C LYS A 329 -12.29 -12.28 9.37
N LEU A 330 -11.60 -11.80 10.40
CA LEU A 330 -10.95 -12.63 11.42
C LEU A 330 -11.92 -12.77 12.59
N THR A 331 -12.25 -14.00 12.96
CA THR A 331 -13.10 -14.32 14.09
C THR A 331 -12.39 -15.27 15.04
N VAL A 332 -12.88 -15.27 16.26
CA VAL A 332 -12.49 -16.16 17.33
C VAL A 332 -13.67 -17.04 17.66
N ASN A 333 -13.40 -18.32 17.78
CA ASN A 333 -14.33 -19.32 18.27
C ASN A 333 -13.76 -19.94 19.53
N TYR A 334 -14.60 -20.37 20.47
CA TYR A 334 -14.14 -21.03 21.68
C TYR A 334 -14.86 -22.34 21.92
N LYS A 335 -14.06 -23.37 22.23
CA LYS A 335 -14.55 -24.72 22.49
C LYS A 335 -13.66 -25.40 23.51
N ASP A 336 -14.26 -25.86 24.60
CA ASP A 336 -13.62 -26.68 25.64
C ASP A 336 -12.30 -26.11 26.20
N GLY A 337 -12.21 -24.80 26.44
CA GLY A 337 -10.98 -24.16 26.96
C GLY A 337 -9.98 -23.72 25.90
N VAL A 338 -10.33 -23.87 24.62
CA VAL A 338 -9.51 -23.55 23.46
C VAL A 338 -10.12 -22.40 22.68
N VAL A 339 -9.28 -21.47 22.26
CA VAL A 339 -9.61 -20.36 21.38
C VAL A 339 -9.09 -20.70 19.99
N TYR A 340 -9.98 -20.79 19.01
CA TYR A 340 -9.67 -21.03 17.61
C TYR A 340 -9.72 -19.73 16.83
N PHE A 341 -8.71 -19.48 16.01
CA PHE A 341 -8.68 -18.33 15.11
C PHE A 341 -9.18 -18.76 13.73
N GLU A 342 -10.31 -18.19 13.32
CA GLU A 342 -11.05 -18.55 12.13
C GLU A 342 -11.08 -17.37 11.15
N ILE A 343 -10.99 -17.68 9.86
CA ILE A 343 -11.07 -16.72 8.77
C ILE A 343 -12.33 -16.99 7.97
N HIS A 344 -13.14 -15.95 7.80
CA HIS A 344 -14.29 -15.94 6.90
C HIS A 344 -13.94 -15.16 5.64
N ASP A 345 -14.39 -15.67 4.50
CA ASP A 345 -14.18 -15.05 3.19
C ASP A 345 -15.52 -14.85 2.47
N LYS A 346 -15.50 -14.27 1.27
CA LYS A 346 -16.70 -14.05 0.43
C LYS A 346 -17.52 -15.30 0.12
N THR A 347 -17.00 -16.50 0.38
CA THR A 347 -17.75 -17.75 0.20
C THR A 347 -18.55 -18.14 1.44
N GLU A 348 -18.41 -17.40 2.55
CA GLU A 348 -18.90 -17.68 3.91
C GLU A 348 -18.34 -18.99 4.50
N CYS A 349 -17.37 -19.60 3.83
CA CYS A 349 -16.67 -20.77 4.35
C CYS A 349 -15.73 -20.35 5.48
N ILE A 350 -15.68 -21.18 6.52
CA ILE A 350 -14.78 -21.02 7.65
C ILE A 350 -13.49 -21.75 7.33
N TYR A 351 -12.37 -21.05 7.40
CA TYR A 351 -11.04 -21.62 7.24
C TYR A 351 -10.24 -21.39 8.51
N THR A 352 -9.43 -22.37 8.87
CA THR A 352 -8.39 -22.17 9.87
C THR A 352 -7.26 -21.31 9.30
N PHE A 353 -6.51 -20.64 10.18
CA PHE A 353 -5.37 -19.84 9.76
C PHE A 353 -4.35 -20.65 8.94
N ASN A 354 -4.20 -21.95 9.23
CA ASN A 354 -3.29 -22.82 8.51
C ASN A 354 -3.69 -23.12 7.06
N GLU A 355 -4.98 -23.10 6.74
CA GLU A 355 -5.52 -23.43 5.41
C GLU A 355 -5.44 -22.28 4.41
N ARG A 356 -5.08 -21.07 4.85
CA ARG A 356 -4.97 -19.89 3.98
C ARG A 356 -3.58 -19.74 3.37
N SER A 357 -3.48 -18.91 2.34
CA SER A 357 -2.22 -18.64 1.65
C SER A 357 -1.20 -18.03 2.61
N SER A 358 0.08 -18.38 2.44
CA SER A 358 1.17 -17.80 3.24
C SER A 358 1.14 -16.27 3.19
N GLY A 359 0.94 -15.68 2.01
CA GLY A 359 0.87 -14.23 1.85
C GLY A 359 -0.22 -13.55 2.68
N LEU A 360 -1.40 -14.17 2.83
CA LEU A 360 -2.44 -13.63 3.72
C LEU A 360 -2.04 -13.73 5.19
N LYS A 361 -1.40 -14.83 5.59
CA LYS A 361 -0.98 -15.03 6.98
C LYS A 361 0.02 -13.97 7.43
N TYR A 362 1.03 -13.72 6.59
CA TYR A 362 2.03 -12.70 6.85
C TYR A 362 1.41 -11.29 6.79
N PHE A 363 0.51 -11.00 5.83
CA PHE A 363 -0.21 -9.74 5.82
C PHE A 363 -0.94 -9.47 7.15
N LEU A 364 -1.66 -10.49 7.65
CA LEU A 364 -2.39 -10.35 8.91
C LEU A 364 -1.44 -10.17 10.11
N SER A 365 -0.29 -10.85 10.13
CA SER A 365 0.67 -10.67 11.22
C SER A 365 1.25 -9.26 11.28
N TYR A 366 1.59 -8.66 10.13
CA TYR A 366 1.97 -7.25 10.09
C TYR A 366 0.84 -6.35 10.57
N TYR A 367 -0.37 -6.59 10.06
CA TYR A 367 -1.51 -5.74 10.34
C TYR A 367 -1.92 -5.76 11.82
N ILE A 368 -1.88 -6.93 12.46
CA ILE A 368 -2.14 -7.08 13.90
C ILE A 368 -1.08 -6.35 14.71
N GLN A 369 0.21 -6.55 14.42
CA GLN A 369 1.30 -5.83 15.12
C GLN A 369 1.16 -4.32 14.96
N ALA A 370 0.88 -3.88 13.73
CA ALA A 370 0.65 -2.48 13.39
C ALA A 370 -0.50 -1.86 14.21
N LYS A 371 -1.66 -2.53 14.24
CA LYS A 371 -2.82 -2.08 15.01
C LYS A 371 -2.59 -2.13 16.52
N ALA A 372 -1.89 -3.14 17.01
CA ALA A 372 -1.52 -3.21 18.41
C ALA A 372 -0.62 -2.03 18.83
N MET A 373 0.36 -1.66 17.98
CA MET A 373 1.20 -0.47 18.19
C MET A 373 0.41 0.84 18.16
N ASP A 374 -0.53 1.00 17.23
CA ASP A 374 -1.43 2.16 17.17
C ASP A 374 -2.28 2.29 18.45
N MET A 375 -2.78 1.16 18.96
CA MET A 375 -3.63 1.10 20.15
C MET A 375 -2.87 1.30 21.47
N SER A 376 -1.69 0.69 21.61
CA SER A 376 -0.81 0.85 22.78
C SER A 376 -0.06 2.18 22.78
N GLY A 377 0.11 2.78 21.60
CA GLY A 377 0.92 3.96 21.35
C GLY A 377 0.32 5.30 21.81
N ARG A 378 -0.87 5.35 22.43
CA ARG A 378 -1.64 6.57 22.80
C ARG A 378 -0.89 7.66 23.61
N SER A 379 0.41 7.53 23.89
CA SER A 379 1.24 8.60 24.48
C SER A 379 2.72 8.69 24.04
N LYS A 380 3.25 7.83 23.15
CA LYS A 380 4.72 7.77 22.90
C LYS A 380 5.14 7.94 21.45
N LYS A 381 6.24 8.66 21.27
CA LYS A 381 6.94 8.95 20.01
C LYS A 381 7.76 7.74 19.62
N SER A 382 7.53 7.15 18.44
CA SER A 382 8.22 5.91 18.05
C SER A 382 8.83 5.95 16.65
N ILE A 383 9.91 5.19 16.49
CA ILE A 383 10.51 4.83 15.21
C ILE A 383 10.24 3.34 15.00
N ILE A 384 9.46 3.03 13.97
CA ILE A 384 9.09 1.66 13.62
C ILE A 384 10.07 1.17 12.56
N LEU A 385 10.69 0.02 12.82
CA LEU A 385 11.62 -0.65 11.92
C LEU A 385 11.00 -1.96 11.39
N MET A 386 11.24 -2.26 10.12
CA MET A 386 10.76 -3.49 9.49
C MET A 386 11.75 -3.98 8.43
N ASP A 387 12.21 -5.23 8.55
CA ASP A 387 13.18 -5.80 7.62
C ASP A 387 12.51 -6.75 6.62
N GLU A 388 12.66 -6.44 5.34
CA GLU A 388 12.24 -7.24 4.17
C GLU A 388 10.83 -7.87 4.30
N PRO A 389 9.78 -7.06 4.51
CA PRO A 389 8.45 -7.59 4.71
C PRO A 389 7.83 -8.22 3.45
N ASP A 390 8.46 -8.03 2.29
CA ASP A 390 8.04 -8.54 0.99
C ASP A 390 8.27 -10.05 0.80
N ALA A 391 9.21 -10.66 1.55
CA ALA A 391 9.73 -12.01 1.31
C ALA A 391 8.66 -13.12 1.21
N ALA A 392 7.54 -12.98 1.92
CA ALA A 392 6.48 -13.98 1.97
C ALA A 392 5.11 -13.48 1.45
N LEU A 393 5.05 -12.26 0.94
CA LEU A 393 3.83 -11.61 0.46
C LEU A 393 3.66 -11.74 -1.06
N SER A 394 2.42 -11.91 -1.51
CA SER A 394 2.10 -11.77 -2.93
C SER A 394 2.16 -10.29 -3.37
N ILE A 395 2.30 -10.03 -4.67
CA ILE A 395 2.35 -8.66 -5.23
C ILE A 395 1.18 -7.79 -4.74
N LEU A 396 -0.03 -8.37 -4.72
CA LEU A 396 -1.21 -7.64 -4.25
C LEU A 396 -1.20 -7.41 -2.74
N ALA A 397 -0.70 -8.36 -1.95
CA ALA A 397 -0.54 -8.17 -0.51
C ALA A 397 0.52 -7.11 -0.17
N GLN A 398 1.60 -7.03 -0.95
CA GLN A 398 2.60 -5.97 -0.83
C GLN A 398 2.00 -4.59 -1.12
N ARG A 399 1.18 -4.46 -2.16
CA ARG A 399 0.44 -3.21 -2.44
C ARG A 399 -0.51 -2.84 -1.30
N ASN A 400 -1.27 -3.80 -0.77
CA ASN A 400 -2.17 -3.57 0.37
C ASN A 400 -1.40 -3.12 1.62
N LEU A 401 -0.17 -3.63 1.82
CA LEU A 401 0.67 -3.26 2.95
C LEU A 401 1.10 -1.78 2.92
N LEU A 402 1.22 -1.15 1.74
CA LEU A 402 1.48 0.29 1.64
C LEU A 402 0.37 1.11 2.32
N ALA A 403 -0.90 0.72 2.16
CA ALA A 403 -2.01 1.40 2.83
C ALA A 403 -1.96 1.24 4.37
N VAL A 404 -1.52 0.08 4.85
CA VAL A 404 -1.28 -0.16 6.29
C VAL A 404 -0.19 0.78 6.80
N PHE A 405 0.91 0.93 6.06
CA PHE A 405 2.00 1.84 6.43
C PHE A 405 1.55 3.30 6.52
N GLU A 406 0.71 3.78 5.60
CA GLU A 406 0.15 5.13 5.71
C GLU A 406 -0.71 5.26 6.97
N SER A 407 -1.55 4.27 7.26
CA SER A 407 -2.42 4.29 8.45
C SER A 407 -1.64 4.29 9.77
N LEU A 408 -0.48 3.62 9.80
CA LEU A 408 0.41 3.55 10.97
C LEU A 408 1.09 4.89 11.27
N VAL A 409 1.58 5.55 10.23
CA VAL A 409 2.34 6.80 10.38
C VAL A 409 1.39 7.98 10.60
N ARG A 410 0.14 7.88 10.16
CA ARG A 410 -0.88 8.93 10.22
C ARG A 410 -2.23 8.38 10.66
N PRO A 411 -2.38 7.94 11.92
CA PRO A 411 -3.68 7.52 12.43
C PRO A 411 -4.64 8.71 12.45
N GLU A 412 -5.92 8.47 12.13
CA GLU A 412 -6.97 9.50 12.15
C GLU A 412 -7.11 10.17 13.54
N SER A 413 -6.65 9.49 14.60
CA SER A 413 -6.51 10.02 15.96
C SER A 413 -5.20 10.81 16.12
N SER A 414 -5.29 12.08 15.77
CA SER A 414 -4.24 13.09 15.52
C SER A 414 -3.21 13.45 16.62
N SER A 415 -2.63 12.51 17.37
CA SER A 415 -1.55 12.81 18.32
C SER A 415 -0.24 12.04 18.11
N LEU A 416 -0.22 11.02 17.26
CA LEU A 416 0.95 10.15 17.06
C LEU A 416 1.83 10.64 15.92
N THR A 417 3.09 10.93 16.22
CA THR A 417 4.15 11.18 15.24
C THR A 417 5.08 9.98 15.23
N CYS A 418 4.82 9.02 14.35
CA CYS A 418 5.69 7.85 14.17
C CYS A 418 6.53 8.01 12.90
N GLN A 419 7.75 7.46 12.89
CA GLN A 419 8.53 7.32 11.67
C GLN A 419 8.64 5.85 11.32
N LEU A 420 8.31 5.47 10.08
CA LEU A 420 8.49 4.10 9.59
C LEU A 420 9.74 4.03 8.73
N VAL A 421 10.67 3.14 9.05
CA VAL A 421 11.83 2.82 8.21
C VAL A 421 11.78 1.33 7.89
N TYR A 422 11.61 0.99 6.61
CA TYR A 422 11.60 -0.40 6.18
C TYR A 422 12.49 -0.64 4.98
N THR A 423 12.96 -1.87 4.86
CA THR A 423 13.82 -2.32 3.77
C THR A 423 13.02 -3.20 2.83
N THR A 424 13.31 -3.15 1.53
CA THR A 424 12.61 -4.00 0.55
C THR A 424 13.47 -4.27 -0.69
N HIS A 425 13.22 -5.43 -1.29
CA HIS A 425 13.70 -5.78 -2.63
C HIS A 425 12.61 -5.69 -3.69
N SER A 426 11.35 -5.54 -3.26
CA SER A 426 10.22 -5.53 -4.16
C SER A 426 9.91 -4.12 -4.68
N PRO A 427 9.77 -3.95 -6.01
CA PRO A 427 9.28 -2.70 -6.59
C PRO A 427 7.81 -2.44 -6.25
N TYR A 428 7.05 -3.46 -5.84
CA TYR A 428 5.62 -3.34 -5.52
C TYR A 428 5.37 -2.85 -4.09
N LEU A 429 6.41 -2.82 -3.25
CA LEU A 429 6.38 -2.22 -1.92
C LEU A 429 7.06 -0.85 -1.90
N ILE A 430 7.03 -0.14 -3.03
CA ILE A 430 7.52 1.23 -3.18
C ILE A 430 6.35 2.12 -3.58
N ASN A 431 6.10 3.18 -2.81
CA ASN A 431 5.08 4.15 -3.16
C ASN A 431 5.59 5.15 -4.22
N ARG A 432 5.18 4.96 -5.47
CA ARG A 432 5.56 5.75 -6.66
C ARG A 432 5.01 7.18 -6.65
N ASN A 433 4.00 7.48 -5.83
CA ASN A 433 3.47 8.84 -5.64
C ASN A 433 4.40 9.69 -4.77
N PHE A 434 5.22 9.08 -3.90
CA PHE A 434 6.10 9.78 -2.96
C PHE A 434 7.57 9.42 -3.17
N PRO A 435 8.20 9.85 -4.29
CA PRO A 435 9.57 9.47 -4.62
C PRO A 435 10.59 9.98 -3.58
N ARG A 436 10.26 11.02 -2.79
CA ARG A 436 11.10 11.51 -1.68
C ARG A 436 11.36 10.46 -0.59
N ARG A 437 10.46 9.47 -0.46
CA ARG A 437 10.55 8.39 0.55
C ARG A 437 11.50 7.27 0.14
N ILE A 438 11.95 7.26 -1.11
CA ILE A 438 12.80 6.21 -1.66
C ILE A 438 14.26 6.54 -1.35
N THR A 439 14.89 5.69 -0.55
CA THR A 439 16.32 5.73 -0.24
C THR A 439 16.98 4.54 -0.90
N VAL A 440 17.89 4.78 -1.85
CA VAL A 440 18.56 3.70 -2.57
C VAL A 440 19.96 3.48 -2.00
N VAL A 441 20.24 2.23 -1.60
CA VAL A 441 21.56 1.78 -1.17
C VAL A 441 22.08 0.73 -2.16
N LYS A 442 23.30 0.93 -2.63
CA LYS A 442 23.93 0.06 -3.62
C LYS A 442 25.28 -0.40 -3.12
N LYS A 443 25.55 -1.71 -3.25
CA LYS A 443 26.88 -2.27 -3.07
C LYS A 443 27.69 -1.95 -4.32
N GLU A 444 28.73 -1.13 -4.17
CA GLU A 444 29.67 -0.83 -5.24
C GLU A 444 30.82 -1.85 -5.20
N ASP A 445 31.91 -1.56 -5.90
CA ASP A 445 33.09 -2.42 -5.95
C ASP A 445 33.60 -2.76 -4.54
N ALA A 446 34.35 -3.87 -4.45
CA ALA A 446 34.88 -4.41 -3.19
C ALA A 446 35.73 -3.42 -2.38
N GLU A 447 36.09 -2.29 -2.96
CA GLU A 447 36.85 -1.23 -2.31
C GLU A 447 35.97 -0.16 -1.64
N GLU A 448 34.80 0.14 -2.21
CA GLU A 448 33.91 1.23 -1.77
C GLU A 448 32.84 0.74 -0.79
N GLY A 449 32.46 -0.54 -0.86
CA GLY A 449 31.40 -1.13 -0.05
C GLY A 449 30.01 -0.59 -0.40
N THR A 450 29.08 -0.59 0.55
CA THR A 450 27.74 -0.01 0.35
C THR A 450 27.81 1.52 0.32
N GLN A 451 27.21 2.12 -0.70
CA GLN A 451 27.05 3.56 -0.87
C GLN A 451 25.57 3.95 -0.99
N TYR A 452 25.28 5.18 -0.56
CA TYR A 452 23.98 5.83 -0.74
C TYR A 452 23.92 6.52 -2.11
N ILE A 453 22.78 6.43 -2.79
CA ILE A 453 22.51 7.15 -4.03
C ILE A 453 21.64 8.37 -3.72
N GLU A 454 22.13 9.56 -4.08
CA GLU A 454 21.47 10.86 -3.91
C GLU A 454 19.98 10.86 -4.33
N ARG A 455 19.13 11.56 -3.55
CA ARG A 455 17.67 11.63 -3.80
C ARG A 455 17.32 12.08 -5.21
N ALA A 456 18.02 13.12 -5.70
CA ALA A 456 17.77 13.68 -7.03
C ALA A 456 17.93 12.63 -8.14
N ARG A 457 18.82 11.65 -7.93
CA ARG A 457 18.97 10.51 -8.83
C ARG A 457 17.91 9.46 -8.56
N ALA A 458 17.68 9.08 -7.31
CA ALA A 458 16.68 8.06 -6.93
C ALA A 458 15.23 8.41 -7.33
N ARG A 459 14.88 9.70 -7.48
CA ARG A 459 13.57 10.15 -7.98
C ARG A 459 13.26 9.68 -9.40
N ARG A 460 14.29 9.53 -10.24
CA ARG A 460 14.19 8.88 -11.54
C ARG A 460 14.10 7.39 -11.25
N TYR A 461 12.96 6.78 -11.52
CA TYR A 461 12.66 5.39 -11.12
C TYR A 461 13.68 4.38 -11.69
N GLU A 462 14.42 4.75 -12.74
CA GLU A 462 15.46 3.96 -13.39
C GLU A 462 16.60 3.55 -12.42
N PRO A 463 17.27 4.46 -11.69
CA PRO A 463 18.17 4.11 -10.58
C PRO A 463 17.61 3.10 -9.58
N VAL A 464 16.32 3.20 -9.23
CA VAL A 464 15.66 2.25 -8.32
C VAL A 464 15.56 0.87 -8.98
N ARG A 465 15.13 0.80 -10.24
CA ARG A 465 15.08 -0.46 -11.02
C ARG A 465 16.47 -1.10 -11.15
N THR A 466 17.49 -0.32 -11.48
CA THR A 466 18.87 -0.81 -11.59
C THR A 466 19.39 -1.31 -10.26
N ALA A 467 19.13 -0.60 -9.16
CA ALA A 467 19.52 -1.02 -7.83
C ALA A 467 18.81 -2.31 -7.37
N LEU A 468 17.60 -2.57 -7.88
CA LEU A 468 16.86 -3.81 -7.68
C LEU A 468 17.25 -4.94 -8.65
N GLY A 469 18.10 -4.67 -9.65
CA GLY A 469 18.44 -5.64 -10.69
C GLY A 469 17.28 -5.98 -11.64
N ILE A 470 16.31 -5.08 -11.79
CA ILE A 470 15.16 -5.27 -12.69
C ILE A 470 15.56 -4.85 -14.10
N ASP A 471 15.50 -5.80 -15.05
CA ASP A 471 15.83 -5.55 -16.45
C ASP A 471 14.91 -4.50 -17.12
N ASN A 472 15.48 -3.76 -18.07
CA ASN A 472 14.81 -2.73 -18.87
C ASN A 472 13.92 -3.35 -19.95
N ALA A 473 12.91 -4.12 -19.58
CA ALA A 473 11.77 -4.30 -20.47
C ALA A 473 10.88 -3.06 -20.32
N PRO A 474 10.66 -2.24 -21.36
CA PRO A 474 9.48 -1.39 -21.40
C PRO A 474 8.27 -2.32 -21.32
N SER A 475 7.36 -2.07 -20.37
CA SER A 475 6.09 -2.79 -20.40
C SER A 475 5.31 -2.30 -21.61
N LEU A 476 5.47 -2.99 -22.74
CA LEU A 476 4.58 -2.86 -23.90
C LEU A 476 3.15 -3.31 -23.55
N PHE A 477 2.96 -3.90 -22.36
CA PHE A 477 1.70 -4.43 -21.90
C PHE A 477 0.98 -3.41 -21.02
N LEU A 478 -0.29 -3.21 -21.35
CA LEU A 478 -1.26 -2.56 -20.47
C LEU A 478 -1.42 -3.37 -19.18
N GLY A 479 -1.37 -2.68 -18.04
CA GLY A 479 -1.67 -3.23 -16.72
C GLY A 479 -3.17 -3.36 -16.46
N SER A 480 -3.54 -3.53 -15.19
CA SER A 480 -4.95 -3.59 -14.76
C SER A 480 -5.70 -2.29 -14.98
N ASP A 481 -5.02 -1.14 -14.89
CA ASP A 481 -5.56 0.18 -15.19
C ASP A 481 -4.53 1.00 -15.94
N ASN A 482 -4.96 1.71 -16.98
CA ASN A 482 -4.07 2.30 -17.96
C ASN A 482 -4.48 3.72 -18.36
N ILE A 483 -3.48 4.57 -18.53
CA ILE A 483 -3.66 5.89 -19.12
C ILE A 483 -2.77 5.99 -20.35
N LEU A 484 -3.39 6.19 -21.50
CA LEU A 484 -2.70 6.43 -22.76
C LEU A 484 -2.63 7.93 -23.02
N LEU A 485 -1.43 8.45 -23.18
CA LEU A 485 -1.13 9.85 -23.44
C LEU A 485 -0.62 10.02 -24.87
N GLU A 486 -0.73 11.23 -25.40
CA GLU A 486 -0.26 11.53 -26.75
C GLU A 486 1.25 11.40 -26.89
N GLY A 487 2.03 12.06 -26.03
CA GLY A 487 3.50 12.08 -26.10
C GLY A 487 4.23 11.73 -24.80
N SER A 488 5.54 11.46 -24.95
CA SER A 488 6.42 11.12 -23.82
C SER A 488 6.66 12.30 -22.89
N THR A 489 6.61 13.53 -23.42
CA THR A 489 6.63 14.76 -22.62
C THR A 489 5.43 14.85 -21.69
N ASP A 490 4.23 14.51 -22.17
CA ASP A 490 3.00 14.54 -21.36
C ASP A 490 3.08 13.54 -20.22
N GLN A 491 3.59 12.33 -20.51
CA GLN A 491 3.85 11.30 -19.52
C GLN A 491 4.79 11.78 -18.42
N TYR A 492 5.90 12.42 -18.80
CA TYR A 492 6.87 12.96 -17.84
C TYR A 492 6.23 14.06 -16.98
N VAL A 493 5.63 15.06 -17.60
CA VAL A 493 5.07 16.25 -16.93
C VAL A 493 3.95 15.86 -15.98
N LEU A 494 2.98 15.06 -16.44
CA LEU A 494 1.87 14.63 -15.61
C LEU A 494 2.37 13.84 -14.40
N THR A 495 3.27 12.87 -14.62
CA THR A 495 3.81 12.02 -13.55
C THR A 495 4.60 12.84 -12.53
N GLU A 496 5.48 13.73 -12.97
CA GLU A 496 6.32 14.53 -12.06
C GLU A 496 5.55 15.62 -11.34
N LEU A 497 4.58 16.28 -11.97
CA LEU A 497 3.73 17.25 -11.30
C LEU A 497 2.84 16.58 -10.26
N ILE A 498 2.30 15.38 -10.53
CA ILE A 498 1.60 14.57 -9.52
C ILE A 498 2.52 14.32 -8.33
N ARG A 499 3.76 13.87 -8.56
CA ARG A 499 4.75 13.61 -7.49
C ARG A 499 5.13 14.86 -6.71
N ALA A 500 5.16 16.02 -7.37
CA ALA A 500 5.51 17.29 -6.74
C ALA A 500 4.35 17.85 -5.88
N PHE A 501 3.11 17.64 -6.29
CA PHE A 501 1.92 18.17 -5.60
C PHE A 501 1.27 17.19 -4.61
N ALA A 502 1.45 15.89 -4.81
CA ALA A 502 0.88 14.87 -3.94
C ALA A 502 1.55 14.91 -2.56
N THR A 503 0.72 15.12 -1.54
CA THR A 503 1.05 14.94 -0.14
C THR A 503 0.19 13.81 0.43
N PRO A 504 0.57 13.20 1.55
CA PRO A 504 -0.21 12.11 2.15
C PRO A 504 -1.67 12.48 2.46
N GLU A 505 -1.94 13.76 2.72
CA GLU A 505 -3.27 14.28 3.02
C GLU A 505 -4.17 14.46 1.80
N ASN A 506 -3.58 14.64 0.61
CA ASN A 506 -4.31 14.99 -0.61
C ASN A 506 -4.11 14.00 -1.77
N VAL A 507 -3.38 12.91 -1.54
CA VAL A 507 -3.02 11.95 -2.59
C VAL A 507 -4.23 11.37 -3.33
N GLY A 508 -5.37 11.23 -2.64
CA GLY A 508 -6.63 10.76 -3.23
C GLY A 508 -7.25 11.71 -4.26
N GLU A 509 -6.75 12.95 -4.37
CA GLU A 509 -7.17 13.89 -5.42
C GLU A 509 -6.35 13.75 -6.71
N PHE A 510 -5.27 12.95 -6.68
CA PHE A 510 -4.38 12.69 -7.80
C PHE A 510 -4.44 11.21 -8.21
N LEU A 511 -3.80 10.87 -9.34
CA LEU A 511 -3.71 9.49 -9.82
C LEU A 511 -2.82 8.64 -8.91
N ASP A 512 -3.29 7.45 -8.53
CA ASP A 512 -2.45 6.46 -7.83
C ASP A 512 -1.47 5.79 -8.80
N LEU A 513 -0.23 6.29 -8.79
CA LEU A 513 0.85 5.81 -9.64
C LEU A 513 1.29 4.39 -9.28
N ASN A 514 0.84 3.84 -8.14
CA ASN A 514 1.16 2.47 -7.74
C ASN A 514 0.31 1.45 -8.48
N SER A 515 -0.96 1.75 -8.77
CA SER A 515 -1.90 0.85 -9.48
C SER A 515 -1.91 1.07 -10.99
N LEU A 516 -1.51 2.25 -11.46
CA LEU A 516 -1.62 2.66 -12.86
C LEU A 516 -0.36 2.40 -13.72
N VAL A 517 -0.61 2.07 -14.98
CA VAL A 517 0.39 2.10 -16.05
C VAL A 517 0.08 3.28 -16.97
N ILE A 518 1.03 4.23 -17.07
CA ILE A 518 0.93 5.36 -17.98
C ILE A 518 1.80 5.07 -19.20
N VAL A 519 1.22 5.18 -20.39
CA VAL A 519 1.86 4.84 -21.67
C VAL A 519 1.80 6.04 -22.60
N SER A 520 2.91 6.36 -23.25
CA SER A 520 2.97 7.32 -24.36
C SER A 520 2.64 6.63 -25.68
N ALA A 521 1.83 7.28 -26.52
CA ALA A 521 1.64 6.87 -27.91
C ALA A 521 2.71 7.39 -28.87
N ASP A 522 3.54 8.33 -28.43
CA ASP A 522 4.52 9.05 -29.26
C ASP A 522 3.85 9.65 -30.52
N GLY A 523 2.70 10.28 -30.32
CA GLY A 523 1.90 11.00 -31.31
C GLY A 523 0.46 10.49 -31.41
N VAL A 524 -0.47 11.42 -31.70
CA VAL A 524 -1.92 11.14 -31.76
C VAL A 524 -2.29 10.00 -32.73
N ASN A 525 -1.58 9.87 -33.85
CA ASN A 525 -1.87 8.85 -34.87
C ASN A 525 -1.56 7.40 -34.41
N ASN A 526 -0.76 7.23 -33.35
CA ASN A 526 -0.39 5.92 -32.83
C ASN A 526 -1.34 5.41 -31.74
N VAL A 527 -2.23 6.28 -31.24
CA VAL A 527 -3.18 5.96 -30.16
C VAL A 527 -4.07 4.79 -30.57
N THR A 528 -4.67 4.84 -31.77
CA THR A 528 -5.47 3.72 -32.29
C THR A 528 -4.64 2.44 -32.41
N ASN A 529 -3.40 2.51 -32.91
CA ASN A 529 -2.55 1.33 -33.10
C ASN A 529 -2.27 0.61 -31.76
N ILE A 530 -1.98 1.36 -30.70
CA ILE A 530 -1.73 0.78 -29.37
C ILE A 530 -3.02 0.14 -28.81
N LEU A 531 -4.17 0.78 -28.98
CA LEU A 531 -5.46 0.25 -28.54
C LEU A 531 -5.84 -1.04 -29.28
N GLU A 532 -5.57 -1.10 -30.59
CA GLU A 532 -5.78 -2.32 -31.40
C GLU A 532 -4.86 -3.45 -30.95
N GLN A 533 -3.57 -3.18 -30.73
CA GLN A 533 -2.61 -4.18 -30.24
C GLN A 533 -2.92 -4.67 -28.83
N SER A 534 -3.57 -3.83 -28.02
CA SER A 534 -3.98 -4.17 -26.66
C SER A 534 -5.20 -5.09 -26.60
N ARG A 535 -5.91 -5.28 -27.73
CA ARG A 535 -7.05 -6.18 -27.82
C ARG A 535 -6.56 -7.61 -28.11
N TRP A 536 -6.63 -8.48 -27.11
CA TRP A 536 -6.27 -9.89 -27.27
C TRP A 536 -7.49 -10.76 -27.60
N ALA A 537 -7.58 -11.23 -28.84
CA ALA A 537 -8.68 -12.09 -29.32
C ALA A 537 -10.08 -11.51 -29.00
N ASP A 538 -10.89 -12.24 -28.22
CA ASP A 538 -12.24 -11.85 -27.80
C ASP A 538 -12.26 -11.15 -26.42
N GLU A 539 -11.09 -10.83 -25.85
CA GLU A 539 -11.00 -10.09 -24.59
C GLU A 539 -11.13 -8.57 -24.84
N PRO A 540 -11.86 -7.86 -23.98
CA PRO A 540 -11.96 -6.42 -24.06
C PRO A 540 -10.59 -5.81 -23.74
N ILE A 541 -10.36 -4.60 -24.25
CA ILE A 541 -9.22 -3.81 -23.83
C ILE A 541 -9.30 -3.67 -22.30
N PRO A 542 -8.18 -3.84 -21.57
CA PRO A 542 -8.12 -3.53 -20.14
C PRO A 542 -8.71 -2.14 -19.82
N PRO A 543 -9.06 -1.88 -18.55
CA PRO A 543 -9.46 -0.54 -18.14
C PRO A 543 -8.42 0.49 -18.59
N THR A 544 -8.84 1.37 -19.50
CA THR A 544 -7.96 2.33 -20.19
C THR A 544 -8.72 3.63 -20.38
N ALA A 545 -8.10 4.73 -19.94
CA ALA A 545 -8.46 6.10 -20.26
C ALA A 545 -7.43 6.70 -21.23
N VAL A 546 -7.85 7.64 -22.07
CA VAL A 546 -6.99 8.31 -23.05
C VAL A 546 -7.04 9.82 -22.80
N LEU A 547 -5.88 10.49 -22.74
CA LEU A 547 -5.80 11.96 -22.73
C LEU A 547 -5.16 12.43 -24.02
N LEU A 548 -5.84 13.32 -24.75
CA LEU A 548 -5.35 13.92 -25.99
C LEU A 548 -5.41 15.44 -25.90
N ASP A 549 -4.58 16.11 -26.70
CA ASP A 549 -4.68 17.54 -26.91
C ASP A 549 -6.05 17.93 -27.53
N SER A 550 -6.50 19.16 -27.31
CA SER A 550 -7.77 19.69 -27.81
C SER A 550 -7.65 20.28 -29.22
N ASP A 551 -7.00 19.56 -30.14
CA ASP A 551 -6.76 20.01 -31.52
C ASP A 551 -7.59 19.21 -32.56
N GLU A 552 -7.55 19.66 -33.82
CA GLU A 552 -8.29 19.02 -34.90
C GLU A 552 -7.77 17.59 -35.20
N ALA A 553 -6.50 17.31 -34.87
CA ALA A 553 -5.91 15.98 -35.07
C ALA A 553 -6.49 14.97 -34.07
N ALA A 554 -6.63 15.36 -32.80
CA ALA A 554 -7.28 14.58 -31.77
C ALA A 554 -8.76 14.31 -32.08
N GLU A 555 -9.49 15.30 -32.59
CA GLU A 555 -10.90 15.09 -32.99
C GLU A 555 -11.05 14.00 -34.05
N LYS A 556 -10.18 13.98 -35.07
CA LYS A 556 -10.16 12.95 -36.11
C LYS A 556 -9.87 11.57 -35.53
N GLU A 557 -8.94 11.49 -34.58
CA GLU A 557 -8.57 10.23 -33.93
C GLU A 557 -9.69 9.71 -33.01
N ILE A 558 -10.37 10.59 -32.28
CA ILE A 558 -11.54 10.23 -31.46
C ILE A 558 -12.64 9.59 -32.31
N VAL A 559 -12.90 10.11 -33.51
CA VAL A 559 -13.89 9.53 -34.42
C VAL A 559 -13.49 8.11 -34.82
N ARG A 560 -12.21 7.87 -35.13
CA ARG A 560 -11.70 6.52 -35.47
C ARG A 560 -11.87 5.53 -34.32
N ILE A 561 -11.55 5.95 -33.09
CA ILE A 561 -11.63 5.10 -31.89
C ILE A 561 -13.09 4.78 -31.52
N THR A 562 -13.98 5.77 -31.59
CA THR A 562 -15.34 5.68 -31.02
C THR A 562 -16.43 5.32 -32.02
N ARG A 563 -16.26 5.66 -33.31
CA ARG A 563 -17.25 5.46 -34.38
C ARG A 563 -16.61 4.88 -35.65
N PRO A 564 -16.03 3.67 -35.59
CA PRO A 564 -15.53 3.02 -36.79
C PRO A 564 -16.68 2.51 -37.68
N ASP A 565 -16.37 2.24 -38.95
CA ASP A 565 -17.33 1.81 -39.98
C ASP A 565 -18.15 0.57 -39.57
N LYS A 566 -17.58 -0.29 -38.72
CA LYS A 566 -18.26 -1.45 -38.13
C LYS A 566 -18.30 -1.32 -36.61
N PRO A 567 -19.47 -1.53 -35.96
CA PRO A 567 -19.58 -1.50 -34.50
C PRO A 567 -18.62 -2.45 -33.77
N SER A 568 -18.25 -3.58 -34.40
CA SER A 568 -17.31 -4.58 -33.86
C SER A 568 -15.86 -4.09 -33.77
N GLN A 569 -15.52 -3.01 -34.49
CA GLN A 569 -14.20 -2.39 -34.50
C GLN A 569 -14.07 -1.27 -33.48
N ARG A 570 -15.16 -0.89 -32.79
CA ARG A 570 -15.12 0.16 -31.76
C ARG A 570 -14.14 -0.27 -30.67
N LEU A 571 -13.15 0.58 -30.41
CA LEU A 571 -12.10 0.31 -29.43
C LEU A 571 -12.50 0.83 -28.06
N LEU A 572 -12.94 2.08 -27.98
CA LEU A 572 -13.33 2.73 -26.73
C LEU A 572 -14.65 3.51 -26.84
N GLU A 573 -15.20 3.83 -25.67
CA GLU A 573 -16.33 4.72 -25.52
C GLU A 573 -15.86 6.18 -25.36
N ARG A 574 -16.66 7.17 -25.80
CA ARG A 574 -16.25 8.59 -25.80
C ARG A 574 -15.98 9.14 -24.39
N ASN A 575 -16.72 8.64 -23.39
CA ASN A 575 -16.57 8.95 -21.97
C ASN A 575 -15.25 8.41 -21.36
N ARG A 576 -14.51 7.56 -22.08
CA ARG A 576 -13.18 7.07 -21.70
C ARG A 576 -12.04 7.92 -22.30
N ILE A 577 -12.37 8.94 -23.08
CA ILE A 577 -11.40 9.84 -23.72
C ILE A 577 -11.57 11.23 -23.12
N CYS A 578 -10.48 11.77 -22.58
CA CYS A 578 -10.39 13.11 -22.02
C CYS A 578 -9.63 14.01 -23.00
N LEU A 579 -10.08 15.25 -23.12
CA LEU A 579 -9.34 16.31 -23.82
C LEU A 579 -8.75 17.28 -22.80
N VAL A 580 -7.54 17.77 -23.04
CA VAL A 580 -6.85 18.69 -22.11
C VAL A 580 -7.66 19.96 -21.88
N GLY A 581 -8.17 20.59 -22.95
CA GLY A 581 -8.98 21.80 -22.90
C GLY A 581 -10.36 21.63 -22.25
N ASP A 582 -10.95 20.43 -22.32
CA ASP A 582 -12.20 20.13 -21.61
C ASP A 582 -11.96 19.91 -20.10
N SER A 583 -10.76 19.48 -19.74
CA SER A 583 -10.40 19.07 -18.38
C SER A 583 -9.92 20.22 -17.51
N VAL A 584 -9.53 21.36 -18.09
CA VAL A 584 -8.92 22.47 -17.35
C VAL A 584 -9.60 23.79 -17.69
N SER A 585 -9.88 24.60 -16.66
CA SER A 585 -10.38 25.97 -16.86
C SER A 585 -9.21 26.95 -17.10
N PRO A 586 -9.33 27.90 -18.03
CA PRO A 586 -8.32 28.95 -18.26
C PRO A 586 -7.99 29.74 -16.99
N PHE A 587 -6.71 30.09 -16.81
CA PHE A 587 -6.25 30.91 -15.68
C PHE A 587 -5.90 32.34 -16.12
N GLY A 588 -6.48 33.35 -15.45
CA GLY A 588 -6.21 34.76 -15.73
C GLY A 588 -6.82 35.26 -17.05
N ASN A 589 -6.11 36.16 -17.76
CA ASN A 589 -6.69 36.97 -18.85
C ASN A 589 -6.47 36.49 -20.29
N ASN A 590 -5.77 35.38 -20.58
CA ASN A 590 -5.63 34.86 -21.97
C ASN A 590 -4.83 33.54 -22.02
N GLN A 591 -5.50 32.39 -21.92
CA GLN A 591 -4.90 31.12 -22.35
C GLN A 591 -6.02 30.16 -22.77
N SER A 592 -6.20 29.98 -24.09
CA SER A 592 -6.94 28.82 -24.60
C SER A 592 -6.09 27.59 -24.31
N ILE A 593 -6.60 26.68 -23.48
CA ILE A 593 -5.88 25.45 -23.15
C ILE A 593 -6.14 24.47 -24.28
N VAL A 594 -5.12 24.21 -25.09
CA VAL A 594 -5.20 23.27 -26.21
C VAL A 594 -4.28 22.09 -25.97
N THR A 595 -3.04 22.36 -25.57
CA THR A 595 -1.98 21.37 -25.40
C THR A 595 -1.63 21.13 -23.94
N MET A 596 -0.95 20.03 -23.64
CA MET A 596 -0.41 19.77 -22.30
C MET A 596 0.53 20.87 -21.79
N GLU A 597 1.23 21.59 -22.66
CA GLU A 597 2.04 22.75 -22.28
C GLU A 597 1.19 23.88 -21.69
N ASP A 598 -0.01 24.10 -22.22
CA ASP A 598 -0.88 25.22 -21.84
C ASP A 598 -1.46 25.09 -20.43
N ILE A 599 -1.32 23.93 -19.78
CA ILE A 599 -1.69 23.75 -18.36
C ILE A 599 -0.75 24.55 -17.43
N VAL A 600 0.46 24.86 -17.90
CA VAL A 600 1.48 25.60 -17.16
C VAL A 600 1.18 27.10 -17.22
N PRO A 601 1.07 27.78 -16.07
CA PRO A 601 0.90 29.24 -16.05
C PRO A 601 2.03 29.93 -16.81
N ILE A 602 1.66 30.86 -17.69
CA ILE A 602 2.58 31.55 -18.60
C ILE A 602 3.83 32.12 -17.93
N LYS A 603 3.73 32.68 -16.71
CA LYS A 603 4.88 33.25 -15.99
C LYS A 603 5.89 32.16 -15.60
N LEU A 604 5.41 31.01 -15.14
CA LEU A 604 6.25 29.87 -14.77
C LEU A 604 6.94 29.31 -16.01
N TYR A 605 6.20 29.19 -17.11
CA TYR A 605 6.73 28.71 -18.39
C TYR A 605 7.81 29.65 -18.97
N LYS A 606 7.59 30.97 -18.91
CA LYS A 606 8.58 31.99 -19.31
C LYS A 606 9.87 31.90 -18.48
N ALA A 607 9.74 31.73 -17.16
CA ALA A 607 10.89 31.55 -16.27
C ALA A 607 11.68 30.27 -16.60
N ALA A 608 10.97 29.17 -16.88
CA ALA A 608 11.57 27.89 -17.26
C ALA A 608 12.33 27.97 -18.59
N ILE A 609 11.78 28.65 -19.61
CA ILE A 609 12.50 28.90 -20.87
C ILE A 609 13.83 29.61 -20.63
N ARG A 610 13.81 30.67 -19.81
CA ARG A 610 15.03 31.43 -19.50
C ARG A 610 16.08 30.53 -18.83
N LYS A 611 15.69 29.76 -17.81
CA LYS A 611 16.58 28.83 -17.09
C LYS A 611 17.11 27.74 -18.00
N TYR A 612 16.27 27.21 -18.89
CA TYR A 612 16.68 26.22 -19.88
C TYR A 612 17.77 26.78 -20.81
N ILE A 613 17.55 27.98 -21.38
CA ILE A 613 18.54 28.63 -22.25
C ILE A 613 19.83 28.94 -21.47
N GLU A 614 19.72 29.45 -20.25
CA GLU A 614 20.89 29.75 -19.40
C GLU A 614 21.74 28.50 -19.14
N ARG A 615 21.09 27.36 -18.89
CA ARG A 615 21.75 26.12 -18.52
C ARG A 615 22.34 25.36 -19.70
N TRP A 616 21.59 25.25 -20.80
CA TRP A 616 21.95 24.39 -21.94
C TRP A 616 22.54 25.17 -23.11
N HIS A 617 22.23 26.46 -23.20
CA HIS A 617 22.67 27.34 -24.29
C HIS A 617 23.23 28.69 -23.76
N PRO A 618 24.24 28.67 -22.87
CA PRO A 618 24.73 29.88 -22.19
C PRO A 618 25.30 30.93 -23.16
N THR A 619 25.88 30.51 -24.29
CA THR A 619 26.37 31.42 -25.34
C THR A 619 25.24 32.23 -25.97
N ILE A 620 24.08 31.59 -26.17
CA ILE A 620 22.89 32.20 -26.76
C ILE A 620 22.29 33.25 -25.83
N LEU A 621 22.31 32.98 -24.53
CA LEU A 621 21.90 33.98 -23.54
C LEU A 621 22.83 35.21 -23.57
N GLY A 622 24.13 35.00 -23.80
CA GLY A 622 25.11 36.07 -23.97
C GLY A 622 24.84 36.93 -25.21
N ASP A 623 24.59 36.29 -26.36
CA ASP A 623 24.43 36.97 -27.65
C ASP A 623 23.05 37.59 -27.85
N HIS A 624 21.99 36.97 -27.29
CA HIS A 624 20.59 37.34 -27.53
C HIS A 624 19.78 37.64 -26.25
N GLY A 625 20.42 37.78 -25.08
CA GLY A 625 19.74 37.95 -23.78
C GLY A 625 18.69 39.07 -23.74
N ASN A 626 19.01 40.25 -24.29
CA ASN A 626 18.04 41.36 -24.36
C ASN A 626 16.81 41.03 -25.21
N HIS A 627 16.98 40.27 -26.30
CA HIS A 627 15.89 39.88 -27.19
C HIS A 627 14.99 38.81 -26.54
N ILE A 628 15.61 37.85 -25.84
CA ILE A 628 14.92 36.84 -25.05
C ILE A 628 14.03 37.53 -24.01
N ASP A 629 14.62 38.44 -23.24
CA ASP A 629 13.93 39.11 -22.13
C ASP A 629 12.80 40.02 -22.61
N THR A 630 13.01 40.72 -23.73
CA THR A 630 11.98 41.55 -24.37
C THR A 630 10.81 40.70 -24.88
N THR A 631 11.11 39.55 -25.50
CA THR A 631 10.10 38.66 -26.07
C THR A 631 9.31 37.95 -24.97
N LEU A 632 9.98 37.44 -23.94
CA LEU A 632 9.32 36.82 -22.78
C LEU A 632 8.51 37.86 -21.98
N SER A 633 8.91 39.12 -21.94
CA SER A 633 8.14 40.18 -21.26
C SER A 633 6.96 40.71 -22.09
N SER A 634 6.87 40.35 -23.37
CA SER A 634 5.78 40.79 -24.25
C SER A 634 4.41 40.24 -23.82
N PRO A 635 3.34 41.06 -23.87
CA PRO A 635 1.96 40.61 -23.64
C PRO A 635 1.40 39.76 -24.81
N GLU A 636 2.09 39.70 -25.95
CA GLU A 636 1.71 38.87 -27.10
C GLU A 636 2.15 37.41 -26.92
N PHE A 637 3.17 37.14 -26.09
CA PHE A 637 3.64 35.77 -25.85
C PHE A 637 2.52 34.94 -25.21
N GLY A 638 2.24 33.76 -25.77
CA GLY A 638 1.23 32.82 -25.28
C GLY A 638 -0.18 32.99 -25.87
N LYS A 639 -0.47 34.04 -26.66
CA LYS A 639 -1.80 34.22 -27.26
C LYS A 639 -2.16 33.15 -28.30
N THR A 640 -1.18 32.60 -29.00
CA THR A 640 -1.33 31.54 -30.00
C THR A 640 -1.03 30.15 -29.43
N GLY A 641 -0.90 30.03 -28.10
CA GLY A 641 -0.39 28.84 -27.41
C GLY A 641 1.08 28.97 -27.02
N LEU A 642 1.47 28.28 -25.94
CA LEU A 642 2.83 28.37 -25.40
C LEU A 642 3.88 27.76 -26.33
N VAL A 643 3.56 26.62 -26.95
CA VAL A 643 4.47 25.93 -27.87
C VAL A 643 4.79 26.79 -29.08
N GLU A 644 3.77 27.35 -29.76
CA GLU A 644 3.98 28.14 -30.97
C GLU A 644 4.75 29.44 -30.68
N SER A 645 4.42 30.10 -29.55
CA SER A 645 5.16 31.27 -29.08
C SER A 645 6.64 30.95 -28.79
N THR A 646 6.93 29.73 -28.32
CA THR A 646 8.30 29.26 -28.07
C THR A 646 9.03 28.96 -29.38
N LYS A 647 8.37 28.33 -30.35
CA LYS A 647 8.94 28.13 -31.70
C LYS A 647 9.33 29.45 -32.33
N ASP A 648 8.49 30.47 -32.23
CA ASP A 648 8.76 31.81 -32.78
C ASP A 648 9.93 32.51 -32.09
N LEU A 649 10.16 32.26 -30.80
CA LEU A 649 11.34 32.71 -30.07
C LEU A 649 12.60 32.01 -30.61
N PHE A 650 12.60 30.67 -30.71
CA PHE A 650 13.75 29.91 -31.21
C PHE A 650 14.04 30.19 -32.70
N LYS A 651 13.03 30.42 -33.55
CA LYS A 651 13.22 30.88 -34.95
C LYS A 651 14.13 32.10 -35.07
N LYS A 652 14.08 33.02 -34.10
CA LYS A 652 14.84 34.28 -34.13
C LYS A 652 16.23 34.15 -33.52
N ILE A 653 16.38 33.29 -32.53
CA ILE A 653 17.60 33.20 -31.71
C ILE A 653 18.50 32.06 -32.18
N GLN A 654 17.91 30.95 -32.62
CA GLN A 654 18.62 29.82 -33.19
C GLN A 654 17.73 29.13 -34.23
N PRO A 655 17.77 29.59 -35.50
CA PRO A 655 16.93 29.06 -36.57
C PRO A 655 17.04 27.55 -36.77
N GLU A 656 18.19 26.96 -36.44
CA GLU A 656 18.44 25.52 -36.50
C GLU A 656 17.62 24.70 -35.49
N LEU A 657 17.21 25.30 -34.35
CA LEU A 657 16.37 24.67 -33.31
C LEU A 657 14.88 25.07 -33.40
N ALA A 658 14.50 25.85 -34.41
CA ALA A 658 13.17 26.42 -34.57
C ALA A 658 12.03 25.39 -34.70
N GLY A 659 12.32 24.19 -35.21
CA GLY A 659 11.35 23.12 -35.44
C GLY A 659 11.16 22.20 -34.23
N ASP A 660 12.27 21.81 -33.60
CA ASP A 660 12.36 20.78 -32.56
C ASP A 660 13.15 21.29 -31.34
N PHE A 661 12.71 22.41 -30.75
CA PHE A 661 13.26 22.80 -29.46
C PHE A 661 12.93 21.74 -28.41
N ASP A 662 13.82 21.54 -27.44
CA ASP A 662 13.66 20.52 -26.40
C ASP A 662 12.55 20.89 -25.41
N LYS A 663 11.32 20.47 -25.72
CA LYS A 663 10.16 20.60 -24.83
C LYS A 663 10.41 19.95 -23.47
N MET A 664 11.03 18.77 -23.46
CA MET A 664 11.31 18.02 -22.24
C MET A 664 12.25 18.80 -21.33
N GLY A 665 13.29 19.40 -21.89
CA GLY A 665 14.23 20.26 -21.17
C GLY A 665 13.56 21.45 -20.48
N ILE A 666 12.63 22.13 -21.15
CA ILE A 666 11.87 23.24 -20.55
C ILE A 666 10.99 22.74 -19.41
N PHE A 667 10.28 21.63 -19.58
CA PHE A 667 9.45 21.06 -18.52
C PHE A 667 10.23 20.54 -17.32
N GLN A 668 11.47 20.05 -17.52
CA GLN A 668 12.35 19.71 -16.41
C GLN A 668 12.65 20.93 -15.52
N GLU A 669 12.82 22.11 -16.12
CA GLU A 669 13.00 23.36 -15.37
C GLU A 669 11.70 23.79 -14.68
N VAL A 670 10.53 23.63 -15.31
CA VAL A 670 9.22 23.85 -14.66
C VAL A 670 9.08 22.98 -13.40
N VAL A 671 9.32 21.68 -13.53
CA VAL A 671 9.23 20.70 -12.43
C VAL A 671 10.23 21.04 -11.32
N THR A 672 11.45 21.41 -11.68
CA THR A 672 12.49 21.84 -10.72
C THR A 672 12.02 23.04 -9.91
N ASP A 673 11.46 24.06 -10.58
CA ASP A 673 10.94 25.26 -9.93
C ASP A 673 9.78 24.96 -8.99
N VAL A 674 8.87 24.05 -9.38
CA VAL A 674 7.79 23.59 -8.50
C VAL A 674 8.36 22.93 -7.25
N TYR A 675 9.31 22.00 -7.38
CA TYR A 675 9.92 21.33 -6.21
C TYR A 675 10.61 22.32 -5.26
N GLU A 676 11.33 23.31 -5.79
CA GLU A 676 11.99 24.34 -4.95
C GLU A 676 10.98 25.14 -4.13
N HIS A 677 9.87 25.57 -4.74
CA HIS A 677 8.83 26.31 -4.04
C HIS A 677 8.08 25.45 -3.03
N MET A 678 7.77 24.19 -3.38
CA MET A 678 7.14 23.24 -2.46
C MET A 678 8.03 22.98 -1.24
N THR A 679 9.36 22.97 -1.41
CA THR A 679 10.32 22.79 -0.31
C THR A 679 10.41 24.03 0.59
N ARG A 680 10.24 25.24 0.04
CA ARG A 680 10.27 26.51 0.81
C ARG A 680 8.97 26.79 1.58
N GLY A 681 7.89 26.04 1.33
CA GLY A 681 6.64 26.11 2.10
C GLY A 681 5.71 27.29 1.77
N ALA A 682 5.99 28.07 0.70
CA ALA A 682 5.14 29.17 0.23
C ALA A 682 4.86 29.01 -1.27
N PRO A 683 3.76 28.32 -1.66
CA PRO A 683 3.41 28.16 -3.06
C PRO A 683 2.96 29.50 -3.64
N SER A 684 3.52 29.91 -4.78
CA SER A 684 3.05 31.09 -5.49
C SER A 684 1.62 30.88 -6.02
N GLU A 685 0.95 31.96 -6.41
CA GLU A 685 -0.39 31.91 -7.03
C GLU A 685 -0.37 31.02 -8.29
N GLU A 686 0.70 31.14 -9.08
CA GLU A 686 0.92 30.34 -10.28
C GLU A 686 1.04 28.85 -9.96
N ILE A 687 1.81 28.46 -8.94
CA ILE A 687 1.97 27.05 -8.55
C ILE A 687 0.66 26.47 -8.03
N SER A 688 -0.11 27.26 -7.28
CA SER A 688 -1.43 26.85 -6.79
C SER A 688 -2.43 26.64 -7.93
N SER A 689 -2.34 27.49 -8.97
CA SER A 689 -3.11 27.34 -10.20
C SER A 689 -2.71 26.07 -10.97
N LEU A 690 -1.41 25.85 -11.19
CA LEU A 690 -0.90 24.63 -11.84
C LEU A 690 -1.35 23.37 -11.10
N ARG A 691 -1.29 23.36 -9.77
CA ARG A 691 -1.80 22.26 -8.94
C ARG A 691 -3.28 21.99 -9.19
N THR A 692 -4.09 23.04 -9.32
CA THR A 692 -5.53 22.93 -9.59
C THR A 692 -5.79 22.34 -10.98
N ASN A 693 -5.03 22.76 -11.98
CA ASN A 693 -5.10 22.23 -13.34
C ASN A 693 -4.77 20.73 -13.38
N VAL A 694 -3.67 20.33 -12.74
CA VAL A 694 -3.25 18.91 -12.64
C VAL A 694 -4.30 18.08 -11.90
N ARG A 695 -4.86 18.59 -10.81
CA ARG A 695 -5.95 17.92 -10.07
C ARG A 695 -7.18 17.70 -10.95
N SER A 696 -7.54 18.69 -11.77
CA SER A 696 -8.68 18.58 -12.68
C SER A 696 -8.48 17.51 -13.75
N ILE A 697 -7.28 17.44 -14.36
CA ILE A 697 -6.91 16.37 -15.30
C ILE A 697 -6.96 15.00 -14.61
N CYS A 698 -6.39 14.88 -13.40
CA CYS A 698 -6.41 13.62 -12.64
C CYS A 698 -7.84 13.16 -12.35
N ARG A 699 -8.75 14.09 -12.02
CA ARG A 699 -10.16 13.79 -11.79
C ARG A 699 -10.85 13.29 -13.06
N SER A 700 -10.71 13.99 -14.19
CA SER A 700 -11.27 13.55 -15.48
C SER A 700 -10.79 12.14 -15.85
N LEU A 701 -9.50 11.85 -15.67
CA LEU A 701 -8.91 10.54 -15.93
C LEU A 701 -9.41 9.46 -14.95
N THR A 702 -9.59 9.80 -13.69
CA THR A 702 -10.12 8.87 -12.66
C THR A 702 -11.57 8.51 -12.95
N ASP A 703 -12.38 9.48 -13.35
CA ASP A 703 -13.77 9.26 -13.75
C ASP A 703 -13.84 8.35 -14.99
N ALA A 704 -13.01 8.63 -16.01
CA ALA A 704 -12.90 7.80 -17.21
C ALA A 704 -12.44 6.35 -16.91
N LEU A 705 -11.49 6.18 -15.98
CA LEU A 705 -11.03 4.86 -15.53
C LEU A 705 -12.09 4.11 -14.73
N THR A 706 -12.85 4.80 -13.89
CA THR A 706 -13.96 4.20 -13.11
C THR A 706 -15.00 3.63 -14.07
N ILE A 707 -15.41 4.41 -15.07
CA ILE A 707 -16.29 3.95 -16.15
C ILE A 707 -15.69 2.74 -16.89
N ALA A 708 -14.39 2.76 -17.18
CA ALA A 708 -13.72 1.66 -17.86
C ALA A 708 -13.72 0.36 -17.04
N ARG A 709 -13.50 0.45 -15.72
CA ARG A 709 -13.56 -0.69 -14.79
C ARG A 709 -14.97 -1.27 -14.73
N GLU A 710 -15.99 -0.42 -14.57
CA GLU A 710 -17.39 -0.83 -14.56
C GLU A 710 -17.78 -1.55 -15.86
N THR A 711 -17.40 -1.02 -17.02
CA THR A 711 -17.67 -1.65 -18.32
C THR A 711 -17.02 -3.02 -18.45
N ASN A 712 -15.78 -3.19 -17.98
CA ASN A 712 -15.09 -4.47 -18.01
C ASN A 712 -15.66 -5.48 -16.99
N ALA A 713 -16.04 -5.01 -15.79
CA ALA A 713 -16.74 -5.83 -14.80
C ALA A 713 -18.08 -6.34 -15.37
N ARG A 714 -18.86 -5.47 -16.01
CA ARG A 714 -20.11 -5.81 -16.72
C ARG A 714 -19.89 -6.88 -17.78
N TYR A 715 -18.85 -6.74 -18.61
CA TYR A 715 -18.51 -7.72 -19.65
C TYR A 715 -18.16 -9.08 -19.05
N SER A 716 -17.29 -9.11 -18.04
CA SER A 716 -16.86 -10.33 -17.35
C SER A 716 -18.04 -11.05 -16.70
N ALA A 717 -18.85 -10.33 -15.90
CA ALA A 717 -20.02 -10.88 -15.23
C ALA A 717 -21.05 -11.44 -16.21
N THR A 718 -21.35 -10.72 -17.30
CA THR A 718 -22.25 -11.19 -18.37
C THR A 718 -21.77 -12.52 -18.96
N ARG A 719 -20.46 -12.67 -19.20
CA ARG A 719 -19.86 -13.90 -19.75
C ARG A 719 -19.89 -15.04 -18.73
N SER A 720 -19.58 -14.76 -17.47
CA SER A 720 -19.67 -15.71 -16.35
C SER A 720 -21.10 -16.24 -16.19
N ILE A 721 -22.10 -15.36 -16.14
CA ILE A 721 -23.52 -15.71 -16.06
C ILE A 721 -23.93 -16.61 -17.23
N LYS A 722 -23.60 -16.21 -18.47
CA LYS A 722 -23.91 -17.00 -19.67
C LYS A 722 -23.29 -18.40 -19.62
N ARG A 723 -22.05 -18.51 -19.15
CA ARG A 723 -21.33 -19.77 -19.02
C ARG A 723 -21.93 -20.65 -17.92
N LEU A 724 -22.18 -20.10 -16.74
CA LEU A 724 -22.77 -20.82 -15.60
C LEU A 724 -24.13 -21.41 -15.97
N ILE A 725 -24.99 -20.61 -16.62
CA ILE A 725 -26.29 -21.08 -17.09
C ILE A 725 -26.13 -22.18 -18.15
N LYS A 726 -25.24 -21.97 -19.14
CA LYS A 726 -24.96 -22.97 -20.19
C LYS A 726 -24.51 -24.30 -19.61
N ASP A 727 -23.57 -24.26 -18.66
CA ASP A 727 -23.04 -25.46 -18.00
C ASP A 727 -24.12 -26.14 -17.15
N PHE A 728 -24.95 -25.36 -16.45
CA PHE A 728 -26.05 -25.89 -15.67
C PHE A 728 -27.08 -26.61 -16.52
N CYS A 729 -27.59 -25.98 -17.60
CA CYS A 729 -28.57 -26.59 -18.49
C CYS A 729 -27.99 -27.82 -19.21
N ARG A 730 -26.69 -27.79 -19.58
CA ARG A 730 -26.02 -28.96 -20.19
C ARG A 730 -26.02 -30.19 -19.28
N LEU A 731 -25.82 -30.00 -17.98
CA LEU A 731 -25.78 -31.07 -16.98
C LEU A 731 -27.17 -31.56 -16.54
N ASN A 732 -28.21 -30.74 -16.72
CA ASN A 732 -29.53 -30.95 -16.14
C ASN A 732 -30.62 -30.90 -17.23
N LYS A 733 -30.92 -32.03 -17.86
CA LYS A 733 -31.80 -32.09 -19.04
C LYS A 733 -33.28 -32.42 -18.79
N ALA A 734 -33.62 -33.05 -17.65
CA ALA A 734 -34.98 -33.56 -17.44
C ALA A 734 -35.45 -33.58 -15.97
N ARG A 735 -34.53 -33.76 -15.02
CA ARG A 735 -34.86 -33.82 -13.58
C ARG A 735 -33.80 -33.08 -12.77
N VAL A 736 -34.24 -32.09 -12.01
CA VAL A 736 -33.33 -31.22 -11.25
C VAL A 736 -33.79 -31.09 -9.81
N PRO A 737 -32.93 -31.41 -8.82
CA PRO A 737 -33.20 -31.08 -7.42
C PRO A 737 -33.37 -29.58 -7.24
N ILE A 738 -34.38 -29.16 -6.47
CA ILE A 738 -34.63 -27.73 -6.18
C ILE A 738 -33.38 -27.08 -5.55
N THR A 739 -32.65 -27.82 -4.71
CA THR A 739 -31.39 -27.39 -4.11
C THR A 739 -30.32 -26.99 -5.12
N ASN A 740 -30.30 -27.63 -6.30
CA ASN A 740 -29.31 -27.33 -7.34
C ASN A 740 -29.67 -26.05 -8.09
N VAL A 741 -30.95 -25.79 -8.32
CA VAL A 741 -31.43 -24.52 -8.89
C VAL A 741 -31.18 -23.37 -7.90
N GLN A 742 -31.47 -23.58 -6.61
CA GLN A 742 -31.13 -22.59 -5.57
C GLN A 742 -29.63 -22.29 -5.52
N LYS A 743 -28.78 -23.32 -5.62
CA LYS A 743 -27.32 -23.14 -5.69
C LYS A 743 -26.89 -22.35 -6.94
N LEU A 744 -27.51 -22.61 -8.10
CA LEU A 744 -27.26 -21.81 -9.31
C LEU A 744 -27.64 -20.35 -9.09
N ILE A 745 -28.86 -20.08 -8.60
CA ILE A 745 -29.37 -18.72 -8.43
C ILE A 745 -28.53 -17.94 -7.43
N LYS A 746 -28.18 -18.54 -6.28
CA LYS A 746 -27.24 -17.93 -5.32
C LYS A 746 -25.87 -17.66 -5.94
N ARG A 747 -25.40 -18.54 -6.83
CA ARG A 747 -24.14 -18.33 -7.54
C ARG A 747 -24.25 -17.21 -8.58
N LEU A 748 -25.39 -17.08 -9.26
CA LEU A 748 -25.66 -15.98 -10.19
C LEU A 748 -25.75 -14.66 -9.45
N GLU A 749 -26.47 -14.58 -8.32
CA GLU A 749 -26.58 -13.40 -7.47
C GLU A 749 -25.20 -12.84 -7.06
N ARG A 750 -24.25 -13.72 -6.72
CA ARG A 750 -22.86 -13.33 -6.41
C ARG A 750 -22.09 -12.76 -7.59
N GLU A 751 -22.36 -13.20 -8.82
CA GLU A 751 -21.73 -12.65 -10.04
C GLU A 751 -22.35 -11.31 -10.45
N ILE A 752 -23.49 -10.94 -9.86
CA ILE A 752 -24.24 -9.70 -10.16
C ILE A 752 -23.80 -8.55 -9.25
N GLU A 753 -23.35 -8.85 -8.04
CA GLU A 753 -22.84 -7.88 -7.06
C GLU A 753 -21.84 -6.85 -7.65
N PRO A 754 -20.87 -7.22 -8.53
CA PRO A 754 -19.93 -6.27 -9.13
C PRO A 754 -20.52 -5.32 -10.18
N ILE A 755 -21.78 -5.51 -10.60
CA ILE A 755 -22.42 -4.79 -11.71
C ILE A 755 -23.01 -3.43 -11.25
N GLY A 756 -23.18 -3.24 -9.94
CA GLY A 756 -23.74 -2.01 -9.36
C GLY A 756 -25.23 -1.83 -9.69
N ALA A 757 -25.68 -0.58 -9.86
CA ALA A 757 -27.10 -0.21 -10.01
C ALA A 757 -27.85 -0.94 -11.14
N ASP A 758 -27.18 -1.28 -12.25
CA ASP A 758 -27.79 -2.01 -13.36
C ASP A 758 -28.00 -3.51 -13.04
N GLY A 759 -27.30 -4.05 -12.03
CA GLY A 759 -27.46 -5.41 -11.53
C GLY A 759 -28.62 -5.57 -10.54
N ASP A 760 -29.11 -4.47 -9.96
CA ASP A 760 -30.14 -4.49 -8.90
C ASP A 760 -31.46 -5.11 -9.37
N GLU A 761 -31.86 -4.86 -10.61
CA GLU A 761 -33.05 -5.46 -11.21
C GLU A 761 -32.92 -6.98 -11.32
N LEU A 762 -31.75 -7.45 -11.77
CA LEU A 762 -31.46 -8.87 -11.90
C LEU A 762 -31.34 -9.54 -10.53
N ALA A 763 -30.73 -8.86 -9.55
CA ALA A 763 -30.64 -9.33 -8.16
C ALA A 763 -32.02 -9.41 -7.51
N ALA A 764 -32.91 -8.44 -7.74
CA ALA A 764 -34.30 -8.49 -7.29
C ALA A 764 -35.05 -9.69 -7.90
N LEU A 765 -34.83 -9.97 -9.19
CA LEU A 765 -35.39 -11.13 -9.87
C LEU A 765 -34.83 -12.45 -9.32
N MET A 766 -33.52 -12.54 -9.03
CA MET A 766 -32.92 -13.71 -8.37
C MET A 766 -33.55 -13.96 -6.99
N ARG A 767 -33.69 -12.91 -6.17
CA ARG A 767 -34.34 -13.00 -4.84
C ARG A 767 -35.78 -13.49 -4.93
N ALA A 768 -36.55 -12.99 -5.90
CA ALA A 768 -37.91 -13.46 -6.15
C ALA A 768 -37.95 -14.95 -6.54
N TYR A 769 -36.99 -15.42 -7.34
CA TYR A 769 -36.88 -16.84 -7.68
C TYR A 769 -36.47 -17.71 -6.50
N VAL A 770 -35.57 -17.25 -5.63
CA VAL A 770 -35.22 -17.97 -4.38
C VAL A 770 -36.46 -18.14 -3.51
N SER A 771 -37.24 -17.06 -3.30
CA SER A 771 -38.49 -17.12 -2.53
C SER A 771 -39.47 -18.16 -3.09
N LYS A 772 -39.65 -18.17 -4.41
CA LYS A 772 -40.55 -19.12 -5.09
C LYS A 772 -40.06 -20.57 -4.98
N LEU A 773 -38.75 -20.81 -4.98
CA LEU A 773 -38.19 -22.15 -4.76
C LEU A 773 -38.35 -22.60 -3.30
N GLU A 774 -38.28 -21.67 -2.34
CA GLU A 774 -38.47 -21.98 -0.93
C GLU A 774 -39.94 -22.32 -0.63
N GLU A 775 -40.90 -21.63 -1.25
CA GLU A 775 -42.33 -21.99 -1.19
C GLU A 775 -42.58 -23.43 -1.66
N LEU A 776 -42.00 -23.83 -2.79
CA LEU A 776 -42.11 -25.20 -3.31
C LEU A 776 -41.50 -26.23 -2.34
N ARG A 777 -40.41 -25.85 -1.67
CA ARG A 777 -39.74 -26.71 -0.68
C ARG A 777 -40.58 -26.85 0.60
N ILE A 778 -41.20 -25.76 1.07
CA ILE A 778 -42.14 -25.79 2.20
C ILE A 778 -43.36 -26.67 1.87
N ALA A 779 -43.81 -26.65 0.61
CA ALA A 779 -44.86 -27.54 0.11
C ALA A 779 -44.43 -29.03 -0.01
N GLY A 780 -43.21 -29.39 0.40
CA GLY A 780 -42.71 -30.77 0.43
C GLY A 780 -42.11 -31.25 -0.90
N GLN A 781 -41.96 -30.37 -1.89
CA GLN A 781 -41.39 -30.73 -3.18
C GLN A 781 -39.86 -30.77 -3.13
N VAL A 782 -39.27 -31.85 -3.67
CA VAL A 782 -37.80 -32.07 -3.64
C VAL A 782 -37.16 -31.86 -5.02
N ARG A 783 -37.92 -32.07 -6.10
CA ARG A 783 -37.43 -32.02 -7.49
C ARG A 783 -38.41 -31.32 -8.40
N LEU A 784 -37.87 -30.61 -9.39
CA LEU A 784 -38.61 -30.12 -10.55
C LEU A 784 -38.56 -31.20 -11.65
N VAL A 785 -39.71 -31.51 -12.24
CA VAL A 785 -39.87 -32.62 -13.20
C VAL A 785 -40.64 -32.14 -14.43
N ASP A 786 -40.21 -32.58 -15.61
CA ASP A 786 -40.89 -32.40 -16.90
C ASP A 786 -41.35 -30.95 -17.16
N ASN A 787 -42.67 -30.69 -17.12
CA ASN A 787 -43.25 -29.38 -17.43
C ASN A 787 -42.80 -28.26 -16.48
N GLU A 788 -42.61 -28.56 -15.20
CA GLU A 788 -42.15 -27.56 -14.22
C GLU A 788 -40.68 -27.21 -14.45
N TRP A 789 -39.87 -28.19 -14.83
CA TRP A 789 -38.49 -27.93 -15.22
C TRP A 789 -38.44 -27.10 -16.50
N ALA A 790 -39.27 -27.37 -17.50
CA ALA A 790 -39.32 -26.59 -18.74
C ALA A 790 -39.68 -25.10 -18.50
N GLU A 791 -40.56 -24.81 -17.54
CA GLU A 791 -40.85 -23.41 -17.15
C GLU A 791 -39.64 -22.72 -16.49
N TRP A 792 -38.94 -23.42 -15.60
CA TRP A 792 -37.73 -22.91 -14.97
C TRP A 792 -36.55 -22.78 -15.94
N GLU A 793 -36.40 -23.72 -16.85
CA GLU A 793 -35.41 -23.70 -17.93
C GLU A 793 -35.63 -22.48 -18.82
N THR A 794 -36.88 -22.18 -19.21
CA THR A 794 -37.20 -20.99 -20.02
C THR A 794 -36.83 -19.69 -19.30
N LYS A 795 -37.06 -19.61 -17.98
CA LYS A 795 -36.68 -18.46 -17.15
C LYS A 795 -35.18 -18.30 -17.00
N ILE A 796 -34.46 -19.42 -16.88
CA ILE A 796 -33.00 -19.43 -16.77
C ILE A 796 -32.36 -19.07 -18.13
N GLU A 797 -32.91 -19.57 -19.23
CA GLU A 797 -32.46 -19.24 -20.59
C GLU A 797 -32.75 -17.78 -20.99
N SER A 798 -33.83 -17.17 -20.48
CA SER A 798 -34.10 -15.74 -20.73
C SER A 798 -33.01 -14.86 -20.12
N ILE A 799 -32.53 -15.21 -18.92
CA ILE A 799 -31.38 -14.58 -18.27
C ILE A 799 -30.11 -14.81 -19.11
N GLN A 800 -29.91 -16.01 -19.65
CA GLN A 800 -28.75 -16.28 -20.51
C GLN A 800 -28.72 -15.40 -21.77
N LYS A 801 -29.87 -15.16 -22.40
CA LYS A 801 -29.98 -14.36 -23.62
C LYS A 801 -29.71 -12.88 -23.35
N ASN A 802 -30.22 -12.35 -22.24
CA ASN A 802 -30.02 -10.96 -21.86
C ASN A 802 -29.87 -10.80 -20.34
N PRO A 803 -28.67 -11.02 -19.78
CA PRO A 803 -28.47 -11.00 -18.34
C PRO A 803 -28.92 -9.68 -17.70
N LEU A 804 -28.50 -8.54 -18.25
CA LEU A 804 -28.74 -7.21 -17.68
C LEU A 804 -30.17 -6.67 -17.84
N HIS A 805 -31.03 -7.31 -18.64
CA HIS A 805 -32.42 -6.89 -18.83
C HIS A 805 -33.42 -8.06 -18.76
N ALA A 806 -33.08 -9.11 -18.01
CA ALA A 806 -33.91 -10.33 -17.94
C ALA A 806 -35.34 -10.06 -17.44
N ALA A 807 -35.52 -9.05 -16.55
CA ALA A 807 -36.82 -8.67 -16.00
C ALA A 807 -37.82 -8.18 -17.07
N ASN A 808 -37.35 -7.51 -18.12
CA ASN A 808 -38.20 -7.02 -19.22
C ASN A 808 -38.76 -8.14 -20.11
N ILE A 809 -38.13 -9.32 -20.11
CA ILE A 809 -38.56 -10.48 -20.89
C ILE A 809 -39.68 -11.23 -20.17
N ASP A 810 -39.60 -11.36 -18.84
CA ASP A 810 -40.63 -12.04 -18.04
C ASP A 810 -41.96 -11.28 -18.08
N ALA A 811 -41.92 -9.93 -18.02
CA ALA A 811 -43.09 -9.07 -18.20
C ALA A 811 -43.73 -9.21 -19.60
N LYS A 812 -42.92 -9.22 -20.67
CA LYS A 812 -43.43 -9.44 -22.05
C LYS A 812 -44.00 -10.84 -22.26
N SER A 813 -43.40 -11.86 -21.63
CA SER A 813 -43.89 -13.24 -21.70
C SER A 813 -45.24 -13.43 -20.99
N ALA A 814 -45.46 -12.74 -19.86
CA ALA A 814 -46.73 -12.72 -19.14
C ALA A 814 -47.83 -12.01 -19.96
N VAL A 815 -47.50 -10.91 -20.64
CA VAL A 815 -48.43 -10.21 -21.53
C VAL A 815 -48.82 -11.08 -22.74
N LEU A 816 -47.88 -11.85 -23.32
CA LEU A 816 -48.17 -12.79 -24.41
C LEU A 816 -48.98 -14.03 -23.98
N LYS A 817 -48.83 -14.51 -22.73
CA LYS A 817 -49.67 -15.60 -22.19
C LYS A 817 -51.11 -15.13 -21.95
N ASN A 818 -51.29 -13.91 -21.43
CA ASN A 818 -52.62 -13.32 -21.22
C ASN A 818 -53.35 -13.01 -22.54
N SER A 819 -52.64 -12.58 -23.59
CA SER A 819 -53.26 -12.34 -24.91
C SER A 819 -53.69 -13.64 -25.59
N LYS A 820 -52.93 -14.73 -25.44
CA LYS A 820 -53.32 -16.07 -25.94
C LYS A 820 -54.48 -16.69 -25.15
N GLN A 821 -54.56 -16.49 -23.83
CA GLN A 821 -55.71 -16.94 -23.03
C GLN A 821 -56.99 -16.14 -23.33
N ASN A 822 -56.88 -14.84 -23.61
CA ASN A 822 -58.01 -14.03 -24.04
C ASN A 822 -58.48 -14.37 -25.47
N ALA A 823 -57.56 -14.67 -26.40
CA ALA A 823 -57.92 -15.15 -27.74
C ALA A 823 -58.64 -16.51 -27.71
N ALA A 824 -58.26 -17.41 -26.79
CA ALA A 824 -58.93 -18.71 -26.61
C ALA A 824 -60.34 -18.59 -25.99
N LYS A 825 -60.63 -17.50 -25.25
CA LYS A 825 -61.98 -17.22 -24.71
C LYS A 825 -62.93 -16.58 -25.72
N LEU A 826 -62.41 -15.93 -26.76
CA LEU A 826 -63.21 -15.28 -27.81
C LEU A 826 -63.54 -16.20 -29.01
N GLY A 827 -62.96 -17.40 -29.09
CA GLY A 827 -63.13 -18.34 -30.20
C GLY A 827 -64.30 -19.33 -30.10
N LYS A 828 -65.23 -19.16 -29.16
CA LYS A 828 -66.43 -20.02 -29.03
C LYS A 828 -67.71 -19.19 -29.00
N ALA A 829 -68.13 -18.71 -30.16
CA ALA A 829 -69.51 -18.32 -30.41
C ALA A 829 -69.89 -18.85 -31.80
N GLU A 830 -70.80 -19.83 -31.83
CA GLU A 830 -71.38 -20.40 -33.05
C GLU A 830 -72.28 -19.38 -33.79
N PRO A 831 -72.46 -19.53 -35.12
CA PRO A 831 -73.09 -18.51 -35.96
C PRO A 831 -74.62 -18.67 -36.01
N GLN A 832 -75.34 -17.53 -36.03
CA GLN A 832 -76.72 -17.46 -36.54
C GLN A 832 -76.73 -16.88 -37.97
N PRO A 833 -77.65 -17.31 -38.84
CA PRO A 833 -77.64 -16.95 -40.26
C PRO A 833 -78.51 -15.73 -40.60
N ASP A 834 -78.10 -15.09 -41.70
CA ASP A 834 -78.85 -14.26 -42.65
C ASP A 834 -79.62 -13.02 -42.19
N SER A 835 -79.20 -11.85 -42.70
CA SER A 835 -80.00 -11.10 -43.67
C SER A 835 -79.24 -9.89 -44.24
N GLN A 836 -79.07 -9.89 -45.56
CA GLN A 836 -79.19 -8.77 -46.51
C GLN A 836 -79.04 -7.33 -46.00
N ALA A 837 -78.15 -6.56 -46.64
CA ALA A 837 -78.48 -5.48 -47.60
C ALA A 837 -77.51 -4.28 -47.54
N SER A 838 -77.13 -3.83 -48.74
CA SER A 838 -76.87 -2.43 -49.17
C SER A 838 -75.73 -1.62 -48.55
N ALA A 839 -74.65 -1.52 -49.34
CA ALA A 839 -74.20 -0.31 -50.06
C ALA A 839 -73.91 1.02 -49.31
N GLU A 840 -72.73 1.56 -49.66
CA GLU A 840 -72.35 2.99 -49.76
C GLU A 840 -72.35 3.78 -48.44
N THR A 841 -71.22 4.29 -47.95
CA THR A 841 -70.32 5.28 -48.59
C THR A 841 -68.98 5.32 -47.85
#